data_AF-A0A9Q0E5M6-F1
#
_entry.id   AF-A0A9Q0E5M6-F1
#
_cell.length_a   1.000
_cell.length_b   1.000
_cell.length_c   1.000
_cell.angle_alpha   90.00
_cell.angle_beta   90.00
_cell.angle_gamma   90.00
#
_symmetry.space_group_name_H-M   'P 1'
#
loop_
_entity.id
_entity.type
_entity.pdbx_description
1 polymer ?
#
loop_
_entity_poly.entity_id
_entity_poly.type
_entity_poly.pdbx_seq_one_letter_code
_entity_poly.pdbx_strand_id
1 'polypeptide(L)'
;MASFGAPPVSLRHGVRVVAQAASTVEQVLLAVGDQEKAKGALIRACFTSMRDIDAPTTFFFNLERSVGQRKQMVCLRLPDGQVTSEPAEMRRHAVSFYTDLFKAEGCDVEAADELFQGLPQLSPAESDTLGSDITLEELTSAVTQMASGKAPGIDGLPADFFKHFWSMLGHDLLDVLMESFGKGTLPASCRRAVISLLPKKGDLTLLKNWRPVALLCGGGLSRPVPVKRGIRQGCPISGLLYSIAIEPLLCRLRNRLRGLCLPESAQAPPVVVSAYADDVSVFIQGQRDIQELQDSLALYRKAASAKVNWEKSEAVLVGQWSVGNRPSLPGNLGWGNRGLKVLGVWLGSEDMVAQNWEGLLGKVQAKLAKWKWLLPQLSYRGRVLVANNLVASSLWHRLQVLTPPPGLMKQLQRLLVDFFWSGHHWVPASVLYLPVAEGGQGLVDITARTAAFRLQAAQRLLYGASPCWLAMARLLLWRAGGFGFDKHLFLLKAPAYEITGLAPFYCSVINAWKILSFTRPPDPRPGMWLFEEPLFDTGFLSGTLFSSATLRNAFVEAGVVKLGHLTGISTEKLAEVTGIRSIRVLENLVDEVWQSLSPSHRTFALDADLADQWRKGHDYVFPALSVGCGGMERGGWSPAITGDSNTWKVQLLQWKEAIS
;
A
#
# COMPACT_ATOMS: atom_id res chain seq x y z
N MET A 1 -48.61 -46.32 49.87
CA MET A 1 -49.64 -45.43 49.31
C MET A 1 -48.90 -44.31 48.59
N ALA A 2 -48.60 -44.52 47.30
CA ALA A 2 -49.34 -43.98 46.14
C ALA A 2 -49.02 -42.48 45.92
N SER A 3 -48.66 -41.95 44.75
CA SER A 3 -48.57 -42.47 43.38
C SER A 3 -48.06 -41.36 42.44
N PHE A 4 -47.16 -41.73 41.52
CA PHE A 4 -47.05 -41.35 40.09
C PHE A 4 -46.90 -39.89 39.56
N GLY A 5 -45.90 -39.72 38.68
CA GLY A 5 -45.85 -38.73 37.57
C GLY A 5 -44.44 -38.50 36.98
N ALA A 6 -44.07 -39.14 35.86
CA ALA A 6 -42.80 -38.98 35.10
C ALA A 6 -42.97 -38.07 33.85
N PRO A 7 -41.95 -37.74 33.00
CA PRO A 7 -40.48 -37.52 33.15
C PRO A 7 -40.00 -36.16 32.53
N PRO A 8 -38.69 -35.81 32.55
CA PRO A 8 -38.10 -35.00 31.48
C PRO A 8 -37.08 -35.77 30.64
N VAL A 9 -37.19 -35.54 29.33
CA VAL A 9 -36.43 -36.14 28.24
C VAL A 9 -35.01 -35.55 28.17
N SER A 10 -34.03 -36.47 28.15
CA SER A 10 -32.71 -36.43 27.47
C SER A 10 -32.14 -35.10 26.98
N LEU A 11 -30.98 -34.71 27.53
CA LEU A 11 -29.87 -34.04 26.83
C LEU A 11 -28.51 -34.41 27.46
N ARG A 12 -28.31 -35.71 27.70
CA ARG A 12 -26.95 -36.27 27.81
C ARG A 12 -26.53 -36.63 26.39
N HIS A 13 -25.55 -35.92 25.82
CA HIS A 13 -24.56 -36.40 24.82
C HIS A 13 -23.66 -35.28 24.24
N GLY A 14 -23.86 -34.01 24.60
CA GLY A 14 -23.05 -32.89 24.07
C GLY A 14 -21.84 -32.44 24.90
N VAL A 15 -21.72 -32.83 26.18
CA VAL A 15 -20.74 -32.20 27.11
C VAL A 15 -19.55 -33.12 27.47
N ARG A 16 -19.59 -34.41 27.11
CA ARG A 16 -18.51 -35.36 27.44
C ARG A 16 -17.40 -35.47 26.39
N VAL A 17 -17.64 -35.09 25.14
CA VAL A 17 -16.63 -35.27 24.06
C VAL A 17 -15.63 -34.11 24.00
N VAL A 18 -15.99 -32.91 24.48
CA VAL A 18 -15.10 -31.74 24.47
C VAL A 18 -14.16 -31.70 25.68
N ALA A 19 -14.58 -32.26 26.82
CA ALA A 19 -13.73 -32.34 28.03
C ALA A 19 -12.68 -33.47 27.96
N GLN A 20 -12.96 -34.56 27.24
CA GLN A 20 -12.06 -35.71 27.16
C GLN A 20 -10.88 -35.47 26.18
N ALA A 21 -11.07 -34.66 25.14
CA ALA A 21 -10.00 -34.28 24.22
C ALA A 21 -9.00 -33.28 24.84
N ALA A 22 -9.48 -32.35 25.68
CA ALA A 22 -8.63 -31.38 26.38
C ALA A 22 -7.74 -32.03 27.44
N SER A 23 -8.25 -33.01 28.19
CA SER A 23 -7.45 -33.70 29.22
C SER A 23 -6.35 -34.60 28.64
N THR A 24 -6.55 -35.12 27.42
CA THR A 24 -5.60 -36.04 26.78
C THR A 24 -4.35 -35.30 26.29
N VAL A 25 -4.48 -34.04 25.85
CA VAL A 25 -3.33 -33.22 25.41
C VAL A 25 -2.53 -32.67 26.60
N GLU A 26 -3.21 -32.32 27.69
CA GLU A 26 -2.58 -31.86 28.93
C GLU A 26 -1.81 -33.01 29.63
N GLN A 27 -2.34 -34.24 29.57
CA GLN A 27 -1.64 -35.44 30.04
C GLN A 27 -0.45 -35.85 29.15
N VAL A 28 -0.49 -35.62 27.83
CA VAL A 28 0.65 -35.86 26.93
C VAL A 28 1.77 -34.83 27.17
N LEU A 29 1.44 -33.59 27.53
CA LEU A 29 2.42 -32.56 27.91
C LEU A 29 3.02 -32.79 29.31
N LEU A 30 2.29 -33.42 30.23
CA LEU A 30 2.83 -33.89 31.50
C LEU A 30 3.79 -35.08 31.33
N ALA A 31 3.62 -35.89 30.28
CA ALA A 31 4.50 -37.01 29.95
C ALA A 31 5.80 -36.59 29.22
N VAL A 32 5.83 -35.42 28.58
CA VAL A 32 7.02 -34.82 27.94
C VAL A 32 7.43 -33.61 28.77
N GLY A 33 8.13 -33.83 29.89
CA GLY A 33 8.36 -32.87 30.98
C GLY A 33 9.05 -31.54 30.64
N ASP A 34 8.40 -30.67 29.86
CA ASP A 34 8.97 -29.39 29.44
C ASP A 34 7.90 -28.32 29.15
N GLN A 35 6.90 -28.20 30.04
CA GLN A 35 5.90 -27.11 29.98
C GLN A 35 6.56 -25.72 29.88
N GLU A 36 7.70 -25.53 30.52
CA GLU A 36 8.52 -24.32 30.47
C GLU A 36 9.09 -24.05 29.07
N LYS A 37 9.70 -25.05 28.41
CA LYS A 37 10.18 -24.88 27.02
C LYS A 37 9.04 -24.67 26.02
N ALA A 38 7.92 -25.35 26.20
CA ALA A 38 6.74 -25.18 25.36
C ALA A 38 6.17 -23.76 25.50
N LYS A 39 5.99 -23.27 26.74
CA LYS A 39 5.60 -21.88 27.01
C LYS A 39 6.62 -20.87 26.47
N GLY A 40 7.92 -21.12 26.65
CA GLY A 40 8.96 -20.27 26.09
C GLY A 40 8.92 -20.20 24.56
N ALA A 41 8.64 -21.29 23.87
CA ALA A 41 8.50 -21.31 22.42
C ALA A 41 7.19 -20.66 21.95
N LEU A 42 6.09 -20.83 22.67
CA LEU A 42 4.82 -20.13 22.42
C LEU A 42 5.01 -18.61 22.48
N ILE A 43 5.68 -18.11 23.52
CA ILE A 43 5.99 -16.69 23.70
C ILE A 43 6.92 -16.19 22.59
N ARG A 44 7.99 -16.93 22.25
CA ARG A 44 8.91 -16.56 21.16
C ARG A 44 8.26 -16.62 19.76
N ALA A 45 7.22 -17.42 19.60
CA ALA A 45 6.42 -17.52 18.38
C ALA A 45 5.21 -16.55 18.36
N CYS A 46 5.05 -15.72 19.39
CA CYS A 46 3.96 -14.76 19.56
C CYS A 46 2.55 -15.38 19.58
N PHE A 47 2.38 -16.55 20.20
CA PHE A 47 1.06 -17.14 20.44
C PHE A 47 0.67 -16.98 21.91
N THR A 48 -0.57 -16.52 22.14
CA THR A 48 -1.15 -16.27 23.47
C THR A 48 -1.70 -17.53 24.14
N SER A 49 -2.14 -18.51 23.34
CA SER A 49 -2.71 -19.76 23.82
C SER A 49 -2.31 -20.94 22.94
N MET A 50 -2.20 -22.15 23.51
CA MET A 50 -2.06 -23.38 22.73
C MET A 50 -3.26 -23.64 21.82
N ARG A 51 -4.43 -23.06 22.13
CA ARG A 51 -5.64 -23.16 21.29
C ARG A 51 -5.52 -22.38 19.98
N ASP A 52 -4.56 -21.45 19.90
CA ASP A 52 -4.24 -20.70 18.70
C ASP A 52 -3.32 -21.49 17.75
N ILE A 53 -2.96 -22.73 18.12
CA ILE A 53 -2.01 -23.58 17.41
C ILE A 53 -2.64 -24.94 17.12
N ASP A 54 -2.60 -25.36 15.86
CA ASP A 54 -3.11 -26.66 15.43
C ASP A 54 -2.41 -27.85 16.14
N ALA A 55 -1.11 -27.73 16.46
CA ALA A 55 -0.36 -28.57 17.41
C ALA A 55 1.06 -28.02 17.66
N PRO A 56 1.62 -28.07 18.90
CA PRO A 56 3.03 -27.77 19.17
C PRO A 56 3.91 -28.95 18.71
N THR A 57 4.20 -29.03 17.42
CA THR A 57 4.99 -30.13 16.84
C THR A 57 6.50 -29.85 16.91
N THR A 58 7.31 -30.92 16.90
CA THR A 58 8.79 -30.84 16.77
C THR A 58 9.24 -30.02 15.55
N PHE A 59 8.37 -29.87 14.54
CA PHE A 59 8.57 -28.96 13.44
C PHE A 59 8.66 -27.49 13.84
N PHE A 60 7.75 -26.97 14.68
CA PHE A 60 7.78 -25.56 15.09
C PHE A 60 9.10 -25.24 15.80
N PHE A 61 9.55 -26.14 16.67
CA PHE A 61 10.84 -26.04 17.33
C PHE A 61 12.02 -26.19 16.35
N ASN A 62 11.93 -27.07 15.34
CA ASN A 62 12.97 -27.23 14.33
C ASN A 62 13.00 -26.06 13.32
N LEU A 63 11.86 -25.42 13.04
CA LEU A 63 11.78 -24.21 12.23
C LEU A 63 12.37 -23.03 13.00
N GLU A 64 12.04 -22.88 14.28
CA GLU A 64 12.66 -21.90 15.17
C GLU A 64 14.17 -22.13 15.29
N ARG A 65 14.61 -23.37 15.46
CA ARG A 65 16.03 -23.76 15.45
C ARG A 65 16.70 -23.48 14.11
N SER A 66 16.07 -23.79 12.98
CA SER A 66 16.62 -23.53 11.64
C SER A 66 16.70 -22.02 11.34
N VAL A 67 15.70 -21.24 11.76
CA VAL A 67 15.71 -19.78 11.68
C VAL A 67 16.78 -19.19 12.61
N GLY A 68 16.95 -19.76 13.80
CA GLY A 68 18.02 -19.41 14.75
C GLY A 68 19.41 -19.68 14.19
N GLN A 69 19.63 -20.86 13.60
CA GLN A 69 20.89 -21.23 12.94
C GLN A 69 21.23 -20.31 11.77
N ARG A 70 20.24 -19.93 10.95
CA ARG A 70 20.45 -18.98 9.84
C ARG A 70 20.77 -17.55 10.30
N LYS A 71 20.41 -17.18 11.52
CA LYS A 71 20.74 -15.89 12.13
C LYS A 71 22.11 -15.91 12.83
N GLN A 72 22.72 -17.07 12.99
CA GLN A 72 23.97 -17.20 13.72
C GLN A 72 25.15 -16.75 12.86
N MET A 73 25.93 -15.82 13.40
CA MET A 73 27.19 -15.40 12.81
C MET A 73 28.24 -16.46 13.14
N VAL A 74 28.56 -17.32 12.17
CA VAL A 74 29.47 -18.47 12.35
C VAL A 74 30.94 -18.05 12.26
N CYS A 75 31.26 -17.17 11.31
CA CYS A 75 32.61 -16.66 11.12
C CYS A 75 32.58 -15.26 10.50
N LEU A 76 33.69 -14.53 10.63
CA LEU A 76 33.90 -13.21 10.02
C LEU A 76 35.24 -13.15 9.30
N ARG A 77 35.28 -12.45 8.17
CA ARG A 77 36.51 -12.07 7.48
C ARG A 77 37.04 -10.78 8.09
N LEU A 78 38.27 -10.83 8.58
CA LEU A 78 39.02 -9.73 9.17
C LEU A 78 39.59 -8.80 8.08
N PRO A 79 40.06 -7.58 8.44
CA PRO A 79 40.60 -6.61 7.47
C PRO A 79 41.83 -7.09 6.69
N ASP A 80 42.60 -8.03 7.26
CA ASP A 80 43.76 -8.66 6.64
C ASP A 80 43.40 -9.79 5.65
N GLY A 81 42.11 -10.09 5.50
CA GLY A 81 41.59 -11.13 4.62
C GLY A 81 41.43 -12.50 5.29
N GLN A 82 41.92 -12.69 6.52
CA GLN A 82 41.76 -13.95 7.25
C GLN A 82 40.31 -14.13 7.74
N VAL A 83 39.87 -15.38 7.90
CA VAL A 83 38.53 -15.70 8.43
C VAL A 83 38.67 -16.28 9.83
N THR A 84 38.02 -15.66 10.81
CA THR A 84 37.98 -16.12 12.20
C THR A 84 36.59 -16.64 12.57
N SER A 85 36.54 -17.74 13.31
CA SER A 85 35.35 -18.26 13.98
C SER A 85 35.44 -18.11 15.51
N GLU A 86 36.52 -17.47 16.01
CA GLU A 86 36.72 -17.28 17.43
C GLU A 86 35.82 -16.16 17.97
N PRO A 87 34.92 -16.43 18.94
CA PRO A 87 33.93 -15.46 19.39
C PRO A 87 34.53 -14.15 19.93
N ALA A 88 35.70 -14.21 20.57
CA ALA A 88 36.37 -13.03 21.12
C ALA A 88 36.88 -12.10 20.02
N GLU A 89 37.52 -12.64 18.98
CA GLU A 89 37.99 -11.89 17.82
C GLU A 89 36.85 -11.29 17.02
N MET A 90 35.80 -12.09 16.77
CA MET A 90 34.60 -11.64 16.08
C MET A 90 33.96 -10.44 16.80
N ARG A 91 33.85 -10.49 18.14
CA ARG A 91 33.36 -9.35 18.95
C ARG A 91 34.28 -8.14 18.87
N ARG A 92 35.60 -8.32 18.93
CA ARG A 92 36.57 -7.21 18.81
C ARG A 92 36.45 -6.53 17.44
N HIS A 93 36.40 -7.30 16.37
CA HIS A 93 36.24 -6.82 15.01
C HIS A 93 34.90 -6.09 14.83
N ALA A 94 33.79 -6.67 15.31
CA ALA A 94 32.47 -6.05 15.26
C ALA A 94 32.46 -4.67 15.95
N VAL A 95 33.08 -4.56 17.12
CA VAL A 95 33.12 -3.28 17.83
C VAL A 95 33.96 -2.25 17.07
N SER A 96 35.13 -2.62 16.55
CA SER A 96 35.94 -1.70 15.73
C SER A 96 35.14 -1.19 14.54
N PHE A 97 34.54 -2.11 13.77
CA PHE A 97 33.74 -1.81 12.60
C PHE A 97 32.58 -0.84 12.92
N TYR A 98 31.77 -1.12 13.95
CA TYR A 98 30.64 -0.26 14.29
C TYR A 98 31.06 1.06 14.96
N THR A 99 32.19 1.09 15.66
CA THR A 99 32.77 2.35 16.18
C THR A 99 33.14 3.26 15.02
N ASP A 100 33.79 2.71 13.99
CA ASP A 100 34.15 3.46 12.79
C ASP A 100 32.93 3.86 11.96
N LEU A 101 31.91 3.01 11.88
CA LEU A 101 30.67 3.29 11.15
C LEU A 101 29.88 4.44 11.78
N PHE A 102 29.75 4.45 13.11
CA PHE A 102 28.94 5.41 13.85
C PHE A 102 29.72 6.60 14.41
N LYS A 103 31.01 6.74 14.07
CA LYS A 103 31.78 7.93 14.43
C LYS A 103 31.16 9.18 13.81
N ALA A 104 31.32 10.31 14.50
CA ALA A 104 30.92 11.61 13.98
C ALA A 104 31.78 11.95 12.75
N GLU A 105 31.16 12.51 11.72
CA GLU A 105 31.83 13.21 10.63
C GLU A 105 31.42 14.69 10.73
N GLY A 106 32.32 15.62 10.40
CA GLY A 106 32.03 17.05 10.47
C GLY A 106 30.97 17.45 9.44
N CYS A 107 29.97 18.20 9.89
CA CYS A 107 28.98 18.84 9.02
C CYS A 107 29.32 20.31 8.89
N ASP A 108 29.18 20.82 7.67
CA ASP A 108 29.37 22.23 7.34
C ASP A 108 28.09 23.00 7.69
N VAL A 109 28.21 23.96 8.62
CA VAL A 109 27.08 24.75 9.13
C VAL A 109 26.58 25.72 8.08
N GLU A 110 27.47 26.36 7.31
CA GLU A 110 27.08 27.29 6.24
C GLU A 110 26.31 26.56 5.14
N ALA A 111 26.75 25.34 4.81
CA ALA A 111 26.04 24.48 3.87
C ALA A 111 24.65 24.07 4.38
N ALA A 112 24.51 23.84 5.69
CA ALA A 112 23.22 23.53 6.31
C ALA A 112 22.29 24.74 6.28
N ASP A 113 22.79 25.93 6.61
CA ASP A 113 22.03 27.17 6.56
C ASP A 113 21.54 27.48 5.14
N GLU A 114 22.39 27.29 4.11
CA GLU A 114 21.97 27.42 2.71
C GLU A 114 20.85 26.43 2.34
N LEU A 115 20.93 25.19 2.85
CA LEU A 115 19.93 24.16 2.57
C LEU A 115 18.59 24.45 3.26
N PHE A 116 18.61 25.12 4.42
CA PHE A 116 17.41 25.46 5.17
C PHE A 116 16.70 26.73 4.67
N GLN A 117 17.32 27.50 3.78
CA GLN A 117 16.70 28.68 3.19
C GLN A 117 15.49 28.31 2.32
N GLY A 118 14.37 29.01 2.55
CA GLY A 118 13.14 28.85 1.76
C GLY A 118 12.36 27.58 2.03
N LEU A 119 12.64 26.87 3.13
CA LEU A 119 11.81 25.76 3.58
C LEU A 119 10.46 26.26 4.10
N PRO A 120 9.38 25.46 3.94
CA PRO A 120 8.09 25.74 4.55
C PRO A 120 8.26 25.98 6.05
N GLN A 121 7.67 27.07 6.54
CA GLN A 121 7.67 27.42 7.96
C GLN A 121 6.33 27.06 8.57
N LEU A 122 6.36 26.62 9.83
CA LEU A 122 5.16 26.48 10.63
C LEU A 122 4.53 27.85 10.88
N SER A 123 3.20 27.89 11.00
CA SER A 123 2.54 29.08 11.52
C SER A 123 2.94 29.33 12.98
N PRO A 124 2.90 30.58 13.48
CA PRO A 124 3.18 30.87 14.88
C PRO A 124 2.34 30.01 15.83
N ALA A 125 1.05 29.83 15.54
CA ALA A 125 0.15 29.00 16.36
C ALA A 125 0.55 27.52 16.38
N GLU A 126 0.96 26.94 15.24
CA GLU A 126 1.47 25.56 15.21
C GLU A 126 2.78 25.42 15.97
N SER A 127 3.69 26.39 15.83
CA SER A 127 4.95 26.43 16.56
C SER A 127 4.73 26.51 18.07
N ASP A 128 3.83 27.39 18.52
CA ASP A 128 3.49 27.54 19.94
C ASP A 128 2.86 26.26 20.49
N THR A 129 1.99 25.62 19.71
CA THR A 129 1.36 24.35 20.09
C THR A 129 2.40 23.24 20.23
N LEU A 130 3.31 23.10 19.26
CA LEU A 130 4.38 22.09 19.30
C LEU A 130 5.45 22.37 20.36
N GLY A 131 5.59 23.61 20.79
CA GLY A 131 6.50 24.03 21.87
C GLY A 131 5.89 23.93 23.26
N SER A 132 4.60 23.59 23.38
CA SER A 132 3.91 23.46 24.67
C SER A 132 4.35 22.22 25.45
N ASP A 133 4.11 22.25 26.76
CA ASP A 133 4.44 21.13 27.65
C ASP A 133 3.63 19.88 27.27
N ILE A 134 4.30 18.72 27.32
CA ILE A 134 3.65 17.43 27.09
C ILE A 134 2.63 17.21 28.20
N THR A 135 1.43 16.78 27.82
CA THR A 135 0.34 16.52 28.76
C THR A 135 0.22 15.04 29.12
N LEU A 136 -0.37 14.74 30.29
CA LEU A 136 -0.69 13.36 30.66
C LEU A 136 -1.68 12.72 29.67
N GLU A 137 -2.59 13.51 29.08
CA GLU A 137 -3.56 13.03 28.09
C GLU A 137 -2.87 12.54 26.82
N GLU A 138 -1.92 13.30 26.29
CA GLU A 138 -1.11 12.90 25.14
C GLU A 138 -0.33 11.62 25.41
N LEU A 139 0.30 11.50 26.59
CA LEU A 139 1.01 10.29 26.98
C LEU A 139 0.07 9.10 27.15
N THR A 140 -1.11 9.30 27.73
CA THR A 140 -2.13 8.26 27.89
C THR A 140 -2.60 7.74 26.53
N SER A 141 -2.84 8.66 25.59
CA SER A 141 -3.20 8.31 24.22
C SER A 141 -2.08 7.52 23.53
N ALA A 142 -0.83 7.97 23.66
CA ALA A 142 0.33 7.31 23.10
C ALA A 142 0.50 5.88 23.62
N VAL A 143 0.43 5.66 24.94
CA VAL A 143 0.56 4.33 25.56
C VAL A 143 -0.58 3.39 25.14
N THR A 144 -1.80 3.91 25.06
CA THR A 144 -2.97 3.12 24.65
C THR A 144 -2.83 2.63 23.20
N GLN A 145 -2.30 3.47 22.32
CA GLN A 145 -2.08 3.16 20.89
C GLN A 145 -0.88 2.24 20.62
N MET A 146 0.00 2.00 21.60
CA MET A 146 1.13 1.09 21.43
C MET A 146 0.64 -0.32 21.07
N ALA A 147 1.33 -1.01 20.16
CA ALA A 147 0.97 -2.37 19.81
C ALA A 147 1.28 -3.36 20.96
N SER A 148 0.31 -4.19 21.32
CA SER A 148 0.46 -5.27 22.31
C SER A 148 1.21 -6.47 21.73
N GLY A 149 1.76 -7.33 22.59
CA GLY A 149 2.49 -8.53 22.18
C GLY A 149 3.81 -8.25 21.44
N LYS A 150 4.38 -7.05 21.66
CA LYS A 150 5.72 -6.68 21.17
C LYS A 150 6.77 -7.02 22.22
N ALA A 151 7.96 -7.33 21.74
CA ALA A 151 9.08 -7.72 22.59
C ALA A 151 9.58 -6.47 23.38
N PRO A 152 9.86 -6.58 24.71
CA PRO A 152 10.26 -5.46 25.56
C PRO A 152 11.62 -4.81 25.24
N GLY A 153 12.01 -3.76 25.97
CA GLY A 153 13.35 -3.18 25.91
C GLY A 153 14.38 -3.95 26.75
N ILE A 154 15.57 -3.37 26.93
CA ILE A 154 16.63 -3.94 27.81
C ILE A 154 16.18 -4.06 29.28
N ASP A 155 15.15 -3.30 29.67
CA ASP A 155 14.49 -3.32 30.97
C ASP A 155 13.53 -4.50 31.16
N GLY A 156 13.17 -5.20 30.07
CA GLY A 156 12.21 -6.30 30.11
C GLY A 156 10.75 -5.87 30.24
N LEU A 157 10.43 -4.57 30.16
CA LEU A 157 9.07 -4.04 30.34
C LEU A 157 8.36 -3.88 28.97
N PRO A 158 7.30 -4.66 28.66
CA PRO A 158 6.58 -4.55 27.40
C PRO A 158 5.55 -3.42 27.42
N ALA A 159 5.01 -3.05 26.26
CA ALA A 159 3.91 -2.08 26.17
C ALA A 159 2.71 -2.47 27.05
N ASP A 160 2.43 -3.77 27.15
CA ASP A 160 1.32 -4.31 27.97
C ASP A 160 1.52 -4.05 29.47
N PHE A 161 2.77 -3.99 29.94
CA PHE A 161 3.08 -3.58 31.32
C PHE A 161 2.67 -2.12 31.55
N PHE A 162 3.11 -1.22 30.67
CA PHE A 162 2.77 0.21 30.79
C PHE A 162 1.27 0.44 30.69
N LYS A 163 0.57 -0.24 29.78
CA LYS A 163 -0.90 -0.15 29.67
C LYS A 163 -1.61 -0.61 30.95
N HIS A 164 -1.14 -1.70 31.57
CA HIS A 164 -1.77 -2.25 32.77
C HIS A 164 -1.52 -1.39 34.00
N PHE A 165 -0.30 -0.88 34.17
CA PHE A 165 0.12 -0.09 35.34
C PHE A 165 0.10 1.43 35.09
N TRP A 166 -0.54 1.89 34.01
CA TRP A 166 -0.49 3.31 33.59
C TRP A 166 -1.03 4.26 34.66
N SER A 167 -2.08 3.85 35.37
CA SER A 167 -2.67 4.65 36.46
C SER A 167 -1.68 4.92 37.60
N MET A 168 -0.68 4.06 37.78
CA MET A 168 0.37 4.20 38.78
C MET A 168 1.58 4.96 38.23
N LEU A 169 1.97 4.71 36.97
CA LEU A 169 3.24 5.17 36.41
C LEU A 169 3.15 6.43 35.55
N GLY A 170 1.95 6.84 35.13
CA GLY A 170 1.77 7.86 34.10
C GLY A 170 2.33 9.23 34.50
N HIS A 171 2.12 9.64 35.76
CA HIS A 171 2.65 10.90 36.28
C HIS A 171 4.17 10.87 36.43
N ASP A 172 4.73 9.78 36.97
CA ASP A 172 6.18 9.62 37.10
C ASP A 172 6.88 9.69 35.74
N LEU A 173 6.29 9.07 34.70
CA LEU A 173 6.82 9.13 33.35
C LEU A 173 6.68 10.51 32.72
N LEU A 174 5.61 11.24 33.02
CA LEU A 174 5.46 12.62 32.59
C LEU A 174 6.56 13.49 33.18
N ASP A 175 6.82 13.40 34.48
CA ASP A 175 7.87 14.15 35.16
C ASP A 175 9.24 13.87 34.56
N VAL A 176 9.55 12.60 34.29
CA VAL A 176 10.81 12.19 33.63
C VAL A 176 10.93 12.81 32.23
N LEU A 177 9.85 12.85 31.45
CA LEU A 177 9.86 13.41 30.10
C LEU A 177 9.96 14.94 30.12
N MET A 178 9.29 15.60 31.04
CA MET A 178 9.39 17.05 31.22
C MET A 178 10.77 17.48 31.70
N GLU A 179 11.36 16.75 32.65
CA GLU A 179 12.75 16.96 33.04
C GLU A 179 13.71 16.75 31.86
N SER A 180 13.47 15.71 31.05
CA SER A 180 14.27 15.42 29.86
C SER A 180 14.18 16.53 28.81
N PHE A 181 13.00 17.10 28.62
CA PHE A 181 12.75 18.20 27.70
C PHE A 181 13.47 19.47 28.17
N GLY A 182 13.29 19.85 29.45
CA GLY A 182 13.97 21.01 30.03
C GLY A 182 15.49 20.90 30.04
N LYS A 183 16.06 19.70 30.22
CA LYS A 183 17.51 19.45 30.17
C LYS A 183 18.05 19.22 28.76
N GLY A 184 17.19 19.01 27.76
CA GLY A 184 17.59 18.60 26.41
C GLY A 184 18.28 17.23 26.36
N THR A 185 18.05 16.34 27.35
CA THR A 185 18.70 15.01 27.37
C THR A 185 17.83 13.95 28.01
N LEU A 186 17.78 12.77 27.39
CA LEU A 186 17.07 11.61 27.90
C LEU A 186 17.84 10.88 29.01
N PRO A 187 17.16 10.12 29.89
CA PRO A 187 17.80 9.27 30.90
C PRO A 187 18.76 8.25 30.28
N ALA A 188 19.76 7.82 31.05
CA ALA A 188 20.76 6.85 30.59
C ALA A 188 20.16 5.50 30.16
N SER A 189 19.03 5.09 30.74
CA SER A 189 18.25 3.91 30.31
C SER A 189 17.72 4.08 28.89
N CYS A 190 17.07 5.21 28.59
CA CYS A 190 16.50 5.55 27.27
C CYS A 190 17.58 5.77 26.19
N ARG A 191 18.80 6.15 26.60
CA ARG A 191 19.93 6.36 25.68
C ARG A 191 20.67 5.06 25.31
N ARG A 192 20.34 3.91 25.90
CA ARG A 192 20.98 2.61 25.58
C ARG A 192 20.03 1.71 24.80
N ALA A 193 20.59 0.91 23.89
CA ALA A 193 19.84 -0.09 23.14
C ALA A 193 20.73 -1.32 22.88
N VAL A 194 20.12 -2.50 22.87
CA VAL A 194 20.78 -3.72 22.43
C VAL A 194 20.56 -3.87 20.92
N ILE A 195 21.65 -4.08 20.19
CA ILE A 195 21.63 -4.22 18.73
C ILE A 195 21.78 -5.69 18.37
N SER A 196 20.78 -6.23 17.69
CA SER A 196 20.84 -7.52 17.02
C SER A 196 21.32 -7.35 15.58
N LEU A 197 22.16 -8.27 15.11
CA LEU A 197 22.65 -8.29 13.74
C LEU A 197 21.83 -9.28 12.91
N LEU A 198 21.08 -8.78 11.93
CA LEU A 198 20.29 -9.61 11.02
C LEU A 198 21.01 -9.80 9.67
N PRO A 199 21.04 -11.01 9.11
CA PRO A 199 21.72 -11.24 7.83
C PRO A 199 21.04 -10.50 6.68
N LYS A 200 21.83 -9.81 5.85
CA LYS A 200 21.42 -9.28 4.54
C LYS A 200 21.80 -10.27 3.43
N LYS A 201 21.52 -9.92 2.18
CA LYS A 201 22.05 -10.65 1.02
C LYS A 201 23.56 -10.40 0.87
N GLY A 202 24.27 -11.37 0.29
CA GLY A 202 25.70 -11.29 0.01
C GLY A 202 26.53 -12.24 0.88
N ASP A 203 27.84 -12.05 0.87
CA ASP A 203 28.80 -12.81 1.67
C ASP A 203 28.62 -12.49 3.17
N LEU A 204 28.09 -13.44 3.94
CA LEU A 204 27.82 -13.28 5.38
C LEU A 204 29.08 -13.30 6.24
N THR A 205 30.25 -13.58 5.67
CA THR A 205 31.53 -13.40 6.38
C THR A 205 31.88 -11.92 6.55
N LEU A 206 31.22 -11.00 5.84
CA LEU A 206 31.50 -9.56 5.89
C LEU A 206 30.46 -8.82 6.75
N LEU A 207 30.92 -8.06 7.75
CA LEU A 207 30.04 -7.29 8.65
C LEU A 207 29.11 -6.30 7.94
N LYS A 208 29.52 -5.72 6.80
CA LYS A 208 28.67 -4.82 5.99
C LYS A 208 27.37 -5.47 5.51
N ASN A 209 27.35 -6.80 5.41
CA ASN A 209 26.20 -7.60 5.01
C ASN A 209 25.35 -8.06 6.21
N TRP A 210 25.57 -7.46 7.39
CA TRP A 210 24.70 -7.60 8.55
C TRP A 210 23.97 -6.27 8.81
N ARG A 211 22.70 -6.35 9.17
CA ARG A 211 21.83 -5.20 9.48
C ARG A 211 21.78 -5.03 11.00
N PRO A 212 22.32 -3.95 11.56
CA PRO A 212 22.13 -3.64 12.97
C PRO A 212 20.70 -3.15 13.19
N VAL A 213 19.92 -3.89 13.99
CA VAL A 213 18.55 -3.51 14.37
C VAL A 213 18.45 -3.53 15.89
N ALA A 214 17.87 -2.49 16.46
CA ALA A 214 17.51 -2.46 17.88
C ALA A 214 16.40 -3.49 18.12
N LEU A 215 16.78 -4.66 18.61
CA LEU A 215 15.91 -5.77 18.99
C LEU A 215 16.50 -6.41 20.25
N LEU A 216 15.63 -6.99 21.07
CA LEU A 216 16.04 -7.83 22.20
C LEU A 216 16.99 -8.94 21.78
N CYS A 217 18.06 -9.13 22.56
CA CYS A 217 18.97 -10.26 22.42
C CYS A 217 18.64 -11.35 23.44
N GLY A 218 18.56 -12.59 22.95
CA GLY A 218 19.08 -13.75 23.69
C GLY A 218 20.50 -14.00 23.20
N GLY A 219 21.52 -13.90 24.05
CA GLY A 219 22.91 -14.18 23.71
C GLY A 219 23.94 -13.30 24.44
N GLY A 220 25.22 -13.52 24.14
CA GLY A 220 26.34 -12.74 24.72
C GLY A 220 26.45 -11.34 24.12
N LEU A 221 26.73 -10.35 24.95
CA LEU A 221 26.88 -8.94 24.54
C LEU A 221 28.34 -8.59 24.22
N SER A 222 28.55 -7.65 23.29
CA SER A 222 29.83 -6.98 23.10
C SER A 222 30.00 -5.83 24.10
N ARG A 223 31.20 -5.22 24.11
CA ARG A 223 31.38 -3.89 24.72
C ARG A 223 30.45 -2.85 24.04
N PRO A 224 29.99 -1.82 24.77
CA PRO A 224 29.17 -0.75 24.19
C PRO A 224 29.87 0.00 23.06
N VAL A 225 29.10 0.42 22.06
CA VAL A 225 29.55 1.27 20.94
C VAL A 225 28.84 2.61 21.04
N PRO A 226 29.55 3.75 21.11
CA PRO A 226 28.92 5.06 21.05
C PRO A 226 28.39 5.33 19.64
N VAL A 227 27.10 5.63 19.53
CA VAL A 227 26.48 6.04 18.26
C VAL A 227 26.47 7.56 18.18
N LYS A 228 27.37 8.14 17.38
CA LYS A 228 27.49 9.60 17.18
C LYS A 228 26.95 10.08 15.84
N ARG A 229 26.60 9.17 14.94
CA ARG A 229 26.02 9.45 13.63
C ARG A 229 24.99 8.40 13.27
N GLY A 230 23.94 8.84 12.57
CA GLY A 230 22.87 7.97 12.08
C GLY A 230 21.78 7.73 13.13
N ILE A 231 20.66 7.24 12.64
CA ILE A 231 19.46 6.95 13.43
C ILE A 231 19.33 5.46 13.71
N ARG A 232 18.69 5.10 14.83
CA ARG A 232 18.57 3.71 15.29
C ARG A 232 17.55 2.95 14.47
N GLN A 233 17.98 1.89 13.79
CA GLN A 233 17.04 1.03 13.06
C GLN A 233 16.17 0.23 14.04
N GLY A 234 14.86 0.19 13.81
CA GLY A 234 13.89 -0.49 14.70
C GLY A 234 13.28 0.43 15.76
N CYS A 235 13.74 1.68 15.89
CA CYS A 235 13.11 2.67 16.75
C CYS A 235 11.91 3.33 16.02
N PRO A 236 10.72 3.45 16.64
CA PRO A 236 9.51 3.97 15.99
C PRO A 236 9.68 5.38 15.39
N ILE A 237 10.41 6.28 16.07
CA ILE A 237 10.58 7.68 15.62
C ILE A 237 11.61 7.81 14.49
N SER A 238 12.48 6.82 14.28
CA SER A 238 13.61 6.96 13.36
C SER A 238 13.18 7.17 11.91
N GLY A 239 12.06 6.59 11.48
CA GLY A 239 11.51 6.84 10.15
C GLY A 239 11.11 8.31 9.95
N LEU A 240 10.44 8.90 10.94
CA LEU A 240 10.02 10.31 10.90
C LEU A 240 11.21 11.27 10.92
N LEU A 241 12.19 11.03 11.80
CA LEU A 241 13.43 11.83 11.83
C LEU A 241 14.19 11.77 10.52
N TYR A 242 14.22 10.60 9.86
CA TYR A 242 14.83 10.49 8.53
C TYR A 242 14.09 11.33 7.50
N SER A 243 12.75 11.25 7.48
CA SER A 243 11.93 12.03 6.56
C SER A 243 12.17 13.53 6.73
N ILE A 244 12.26 14.02 7.98
CA ILE A 244 12.59 15.42 8.27
C ILE A 244 14.00 15.75 7.78
N ALA A 245 14.98 14.88 8.02
CA ALA A 245 16.38 15.14 7.65
C ALA A 245 16.61 15.22 6.13
N ILE A 246 15.88 14.42 5.33
CA ILE A 246 16.03 14.41 3.87
C ILE A 246 15.17 15.49 3.18
N GLU A 247 14.11 15.98 3.82
CA GLU A 247 13.17 16.93 3.22
C GLU A 247 13.83 18.20 2.66
N PRO A 248 14.84 18.82 3.31
CA PRO A 248 15.50 20.00 2.75
C PRO A 248 16.15 19.74 1.37
N LEU A 249 16.74 18.55 1.17
CA LEU A 249 17.22 18.12 -0.14
C LEU A 249 16.05 18.00 -1.14
N LEU A 250 14.95 17.37 -0.73
CA LEU A 250 13.79 17.17 -1.61
C LEU A 250 13.15 18.50 -2.02
N CYS A 251 13.00 19.46 -1.09
CA CYS A 251 12.55 20.82 -1.38
C CYS A 251 13.47 21.52 -2.38
N ARG A 252 14.80 21.45 -2.17
CA ARG A 252 15.77 22.05 -3.09
C ARG A 252 15.65 21.45 -4.49
N LEU A 253 15.54 20.13 -4.60
CA LEU A 253 15.37 19.44 -5.88
C LEU A 253 14.07 19.90 -6.59
N ARG A 254 12.94 19.94 -5.88
CA ARG A 254 11.65 20.41 -6.43
C ARG A 254 11.72 21.86 -6.94
N ASN A 255 12.52 22.72 -6.31
CA ASN A 255 12.65 24.13 -6.69
C ASN A 255 13.67 24.39 -7.81
N ARG A 256 14.72 23.57 -7.92
CA ARG A 256 15.85 23.80 -8.85
C ARG A 256 15.73 23.03 -10.15
N LEU A 257 15.13 21.84 -10.11
CA LEU A 257 14.99 20.98 -11.28
C LEU A 257 13.70 21.28 -12.04
N ARG A 258 13.75 21.13 -13.36
CA ARG A 258 12.55 21.27 -14.21
C ARG A 258 11.61 20.09 -14.08
N GLY A 259 12.16 18.87 -13.97
CA GLY A 259 11.37 17.64 -13.85
C GLY A 259 10.61 17.27 -15.12
N LEU A 260 9.64 16.37 -14.98
CA LEU A 260 8.78 15.89 -16.05
C LEU A 260 7.48 16.71 -16.11
N CYS A 261 7.32 17.53 -17.16
CA CYS A 261 6.07 18.21 -17.46
C CYS A 261 5.11 17.30 -18.22
N LEU A 262 3.82 17.35 -17.87
CA LEU A 262 2.77 16.59 -18.57
C LEU A 262 2.26 17.40 -19.78
N PRO A 263 2.26 16.85 -21.01
CA PRO A 263 1.99 17.61 -22.24
C PRO A 263 0.66 18.36 -22.29
N GLU A 264 -0.40 17.81 -21.71
CA GLU A 264 -1.77 18.36 -21.81
C GLU A 264 -2.29 18.92 -20.48
N SER A 265 -1.44 18.99 -19.44
CA SER A 265 -1.80 19.57 -18.14
C SER A 265 -0.91 20.77 -17.84
N ALA A 266 -1.16 21.87 -18.57
CA ALA A 266 -0.44 23.13 -18.37
C ALA A 266 -0.60 23.72 -16.95
N GLN A 267 -1.57 23.22 -16.18
CA GLN A 267 -1.84 23.64 -14.81
C GLN A 267 -1.25 22.69 -13.75
N ALA A 268 -0.84 21.45 -14.11
CA ALA A 268 -0.26 20.53 -13.14
C ALA A 268 1.23 20.84 -12.92
N PRO A 269 1.71 20.85 -11.66
CA PRO A 269 3.13 21.04 -11.39
C PRO A 269 3.94 19.88 -11.97
N PRO A 270 5.20 20.13 -12.41
CA PRO A 270 6.05 19.09 -12.94
C PRO A 270 6.36 18.01 -11.90
N VAL A 271 6.50 16.77 -12.35
CA VAL A 271 6.93 15.67 -11.50
C VAL A 271 8.45 15.69 -11.42
N VAL A 272 8.99 16.15 -10.28
CA VAL A 272 10.45 16.36 -10.12
C VAL A 272 11.14 15.23 -9.36
N VAL A 273 10.57 14.81 -8.23
CA VAL A 273 11.18 13.81 -7.34
C VAL A 273 10.11 12.95 -6.69
N SER A 274 10.41 11.66 -6.54
CA SER A 274 9.63 10.70 -5.77
C SER A 274 10.57 10.02 -4.78
N ALA A 275 10.24 10.04 -3.49
CA ALA A 275 11.11 9.51 -2.44
C ALA A 275 10.33 8.54 -1.55
N TYR A 276 10.95 7.41 -1.23
CA TYR A 276 10.48 6.46 -0.23
C TYR A 276 11.64 6.07 0.67
N ALA A 277 11.72 6.71 1.83
CA ALA A 277 12.92 6.67 2.67
C ALA A 277 14.18 7.02 1.84
N ASP A 278 15.19 6.14 1.81
CA ASP A 278 16.45 6.34 1.09
C ASP A 278 16.37 6.05 -0.42
N ASP A 279 15.28 5.44 -0.90
CA ASP A 279 15.04 5.21 -2.32
C ASP A 279 14.45 6.49 -2.95
N VAL A 280 15.31 7.30 -3.57
CA VAL A 280 14.95 8.56 -4.24
C VAL A 280 15.05 8.43 -5.75
N SER A 281 13.94 8.67 -6.44
CA SER A 281 13.84 8.75 -7.90
C SER A 281 13.73 10.21 -8.32
N VAL A 282 14.65 10.67 -9.17
CA VAL A 282 14.69 12.05 -9.69
C VAL A 282 14.38 12.03 -11.19
N PHE A 283 13.52 12.94 -11.64
CA PHE A 283 13.15 13.09 -13.05
C PHE A 283 13.95 14.24 -13.66
N ILE A 284 14.63 13.96 -14.78
CA ILE A 284 15.61 14.85 -15.40
C ILE A 284 15.16 15.18 -16.81
N GLN A 285 15.11 16.47 -17.17
CA GLN A 285 14.77 16.91 -18.52
C GLN A 285 15.99 17.10 -19.43
N GLY A 286 17.18 17.35 -18.86
CA GLY A 286 18.39 17.59 -19.64
C GLY A 286 19.65 17.80 -18.81
N GLN A 287 20.75 18.21 -19.45
CA GLN A 287 22.06 18.35 -18.79
C GLN A 287 22.05 19.36 -17.62
N ARG A 288 21.27 20.44 -17.73
CA ARG A 288 21.13 21.43 -16.65
C ARG A 288 20.60 20.80 -15.36
N ASP A 289 19.57 19.97 -15.46
CA ASP A 289 18.98 19.29 -14.29
C ASP A 289 20.00 18.33 -13.65
N ILE A 290 20.87 17.68 -14.46
CA ILE A 290 21.96 16.86 -13.91
C ILE A 290 22.94 17.71 -13.09
N GLN A 291 23.33 18.87 -13.60
CA GLN A 291 24.24 19.77 -12.90
C GLN A 291 23.64 20.24 -11.56
N GLU A 292 22.38 20.70 -11.58
CA GLU A 292 21.65 21.12 -10.37
C GLU A 292 21.45 19.98 -9.37
N LEU A 293 21.26 18.74 -9.86
CA LEU A 293 21.23 17.54 -9.03
C LEU A 293 22.58 17.32 -8.35
N GLN A 294 23.69 17.38 -9.09
CA GLN A 294 25.04 17.21 -8.53
C GLN A 294 25.35 18.27 -7.48
N ASP A 295 25.01 19.54 -7.76
CA ASP A 295 25.25 20.65 -6.86
C ASP A 295 24.41 20.50 -5.57
N SER A 296 23.14 20.11 -5.71
CA SER A 296 22.25 19.85 -4.57
C SER A 296 22.71 18.67 -3.72
N LEU A 297 23.19 17.59 -4.35
CA LEU A 297 23.76 16.44 -3.64
C LEU A 297 25.08 16.77 -2.95
N ALA A 298 25.92 17.62 -3.56
CA ALA A 298 27.18 18.07 -2.98
C ALA A 298 26.92 18.95 -1.74
N LEU A 299 25.96 19.88 -1.82
CA LEU A 299 25.55 20.70 -0.69
C LEU A 299 24.99 19.84 0.44
N TYR A 300 24.05 18.94 0.14
CA TYR A 300 23.48 18.04 1.15
C TYR A 300 24.53 17.12 1.78
N ARG A 301 25.52 16.66 1.01
CA ARG A 301 26.64 15.89 1.55
C ARG A 301 27.45 16.70 2.57
N LYS A 302 27.72 17.98 2.30
CA LYS A 302 28.44 18.85 3.24
C LYS A 302 27.63 19.07 4.53
N ALA A 303 26.32 19.29 4.39
CA ALA A 303 25.41 19.56 5.52
C ALA A 303 25.10 18.32 6.37
N ALA A 304 24.90 17.15 5.76
CA ALA A 304 24.38 15.95 6.43
C ALA A 304 25.39 14.77 6.50
N SER A 305 26.58 14.92 5.91
CA SER A 305 27.55 13.82 5.70
C SER A 305 26.97 12.60 4.93
N ALA A 306 25.80 12.75 4.31
CA ALA A 306 25.12 11.72 3.55
C ALA A 306 25.83 11.48 2.20
N LYS A 307 25.86 10.22 1.75
CA LYS A 307 26.60 9.83 0.54
C LYS A 307 25.70 9.00 -0.36
N VAL A 308 25.64 9.36 -1.64
CA VAL A 308 24.96 8.57 -2.67
C VAL A 308 25.74 7.29 -2.92
N ASN A 309 25.03 6.17 -3.06
CA ASN A 309 25.61 4.91 -3.47
C ASN A 309 25.47 4.74 -4.98
N TRP A 310 26.41 5.32 -5.74
CA TRP A 310 26.38 5.29 -7.21
C TRP A 310 26.41 3.88 -7.81
N GLU A 311 27.03 2.90 -7.13
CA GLU A 311 27.04 1.49 -7.57
C GLU A 311 25.65 0.84 -7.55
N LYS A 312 24.74 1.35 -6.70
CA LYS A 312 23.36 0.89 -6.61
C LYS A 312 22.36 1.81 -7.32
N SER A 313 22.82 2.97 -7.76
CA SER A 313 22.00 3.91 -8.51
C SER A 313 21.86 3.40 -9.95
N GLU A 314 20.68 3.59 -10.52
CA GLU A 314 20.34 3.19 -11.88
C GLU A 314 19.71 4.39 -12.60
N ALA A 315 19.96 4.50 -13.90
CA ALA A 315 19.39 5.55 -14.74
C ALA A 315 18.78 4.94 -16.00
N VAL A 316 17.57 5.37 -16.37
CA VAL A 316 16.87 4.91 -17.56
C VAL A 316 16.33 6.11 -18.34
N LEU A 317 16.43 6.04 -19.67
CA LEU A 317 15.85 7.05 -20.55
C LEU A 317 14.36 6.81 -20.71
N VAL A 318 13.57 7.87 -20.58
CA VAL A 318 12.11 7.86 -20.79
C VAL A 318 11.77 8.84 -21.90
N GLY A 319 11.03 8.39 -22.93
CA GLY A 319 10.68 9.20 -24.09
C GLY A 319 11.66 9.06 -25.27
N GLN A 320 11.52 9.93 -26.26
CA GLN A 320 12.33 9.90 -27.48
C GLN A 320 13.60 10.74 -27.30
N TRP A 321 14.76 10.08 -27.25
CA TRP A 321 16.07 10.74 -27.11
C TRP A 321 16.94 10.49 -28.33
N SER A 322 17.41 11.57 -28.97
CA SER A 322 18.45 11.48 -30.00
C SER A 322 19.82 11.25 -29.36
N VAL A 323 20.75 10.61 -30.09
CA VAL A 323 22.10 10.28 -29.57
C VAL A 323 22.85 11.52 -29.10
N GLY A 324 22.70 12.66 -29.78
CA GLY A 324 23.36 13.92 -29.43
C GLY A 324 22.75 14.68 -28.24
N ASN A 325 21.53 14.35 -27.81
CA ASN A 325 20.84 15.07 -26.73
C ASN A 325 20.82 14.31 -25.39
N ARG A 326 21.54 13.18 -25.29
CA ARG A 326 21.59 12.39 -24.05
C ARG A 326 22.44 13.11 -22.99
N PRO A 327 21.93 13.34 -21.78
CA PRO A 327 22.72 13.91 -20.70
C PRO A 327 23.87 12.98 -20.29
N SER A 328 24.99 13.59 -19.89
CA SER A 328 26.08 12.92 -19.19
C SER A 328 25.69 12.71 -17.73
N LEU A 329 25.84 11.49 -17.22
CA LEU A 329 25.41 11.12 -15.87
C LEU A 329 26.56 11.21 -14.84
N PRO A 330 26.26 11.52 -13.57
CA PRO A 330 27.25 11.56 -12.50
C PRO A 330 27.67 10.17 -12.01
N GLY A 331 28.77 10.09 -11.25
CA GLY A 331 29.11 8.90 -10.46
C GLY A 331 29.45 7.65 -11.28
N ASN A 332 29.92 7.82 -12.52
CA ASN A 332 30.16 6.74 -13.49
C ASN A 332 28.88 5.94 -13.82
N LEU A 333 27.70 6.54 -13.66
CA LEU A 333 26.45 5.92 -14.04
C LEU A 333 26.35 5.76 -15.55
N GLY A 334 26.01 4.55 -15.98
CA GLY A 334 25.62 4.28 -17.35
C GLY A 334 24.10 4.35 -17.52
N TRP A 335 23.66 4.68 -18.73
CA TRP A 335 22.26 4.50 -19.11
C TRP A 335 21.93 3.00 -19.19
N GLY A 336 21.07 2.54 -18.29
CA GLY A 336 20.64 1.15 -18.20
C GLY A 336 19.77 0.74 -19.40
N ASN A 337 19.97 -0.48 -19.87
CA ASN A 337 19.16 -1.12 -20.92
C ASN A 337 18.09 -2.07 -20.38
N ARG A 338 18.03 -2.30 -19.06
CA ARG A 338 17.19 -3.32 -18.39
C ARG A 338 16.03 -2.75 -17.57
N GLY A 339 15.62 -1.51 -17.83
CA GLY A 339 14.60 -0.83 -17.04
C GLY A 339 15.10 -0.44 -15.64
N LEU A 340 14.19 0.11 -14.82
CA LEU A 340 14.48 0.60 -13.47
C LEU A 340 13.66 -0.20 -12.45
N LYS A 341 14.31 -0.71 -11.40
CA LYS A 341 13.60 -1.40 -10.33
C LYS A 341 13.27 -0.46 -9.16
N VAL A 342 12.01 -0.03 -9.07
CA VAL A 342 11.52 0.87 -8.02
C VAL A 342 10.61 0.09 -7.07
N LEU A 343 10.91 0.13 -5.77
CA LEU A 343 10.11 -0.52 -4.71
C LEU A 343 9.79 -2.00 -4.99
N GLY A 344 10.72 -2.70 -5.65
CA GLY A 344 10.58 -4.12 -5.98
C GLY A 344 9.81 -4.42 -7.26
N VAL A 345 9.43 -3.40 -8.04
CA VAL A 345 8.78 -3.50 -9.36
C VAL A 345 9.70 -2.96 -10.44
N TRP A 346 9.86 -3.73 -11.52
CA TRP A 346 10.55 -3.30 -12.73
C TRP A 346 9.64 -2.41 -13.59
N LEU A 347 10.16 -1.24 -13.95
CA LEU A 347 9.55 -0.26 -14.83
C LEU A 347 10.40 -0.14 -16.10
N GLY A 348 9.77 0.07 -17.26
CA GLY A 348 10.47 0.18 -18.53
C GLY A 348 9.59 -0.23 -19.72
N SER A 349 10.22 -0.83 -20.73
CA SER A 349 9.49 -1.44 -21.86
C SER A 349 8.63 -2.62 -21.41
N GLU A 350 7.75 -3.10 -22.31
CA GLU A 350 6.85 -4.23 -22.03
C GLU A 350 7.61 -5.49 -21.56
N ASP A 351 8.75 -5.80 -22.18
CA ASP A 351 9.63 -6.91 -21.76
C ASP A 351 10.13 -6.75 -20.32
N MET A 352 10.45 -5.52 -19.90
CA MET A 352 10.92 -5.24 -18.54
C MET A 352 9.79 -5.37 -17.53
N VAL A 353 8.59 -4.92 -17.89
CA VAL A 353 7.40 -5.10 -17.06
C VAL A 353 7.07 -6.59 -16.91
N ALA A 354 7.28 -7.40 -17.96
CA ALA A 354 7.08 -8.86 -17.93
C ALA A 354 7.99 -9.56 -16.90
N GLN A 355 9.23 -9.09 -16.70
CA GLN A 355 10.17 -9.63 -15.71
C GLN A 355 9.64 -9.62 -14.26
N ASN A 356 8.64 -8.79 -13.95
CA ASN A 356 7.98 -8.80 -12.64
C ASN A 356 7.27 -10.13 -12.33
N TRP A 357 6.90 -10.88 -13.36
CA TRP A 357 6.15 -12.13 -13.27
C TRP A 357 7.02 -13.36 -13.50
N GLU A 358 8.22 -13.19 -14.07
CA GLU A 358 9.14 -14.27 -14.36
C GLU A 358 9.58 -15.04 -13.10
N GLY A 359 9.51 -16.37 -13.22
CA GLY A 359 9.83 -17.30 -12.13
C GLY A 359 8.90 -17.20 -10.92
N LEU A 360 7.80 -16.45 -10.97
CA LEU A 360 6.88 -16.32 -9.83
C LEU A 360 6.22 -17.66 -9.48
N LEU A 361 5.76 -18.41 -10.48
CA LEU A 361 5.17 -19.73 -10.27
C LEU A 361 6.16 -20.67 -9.57
N GLY A 362 7.39 -20.76 -10.06
CA GLY A 362 8.44 -21.57 -9.44
C GLY A 362 8.75 -21.14 -7.99
N LYS A 363 8.78 -19.84 -7.71
CA LYS A 363 8.94 -19.31 -6.34
C LYS A 363 7.78 -19.71 -5.43
N VAL A 364 6.55 -19.65 -5.92
CA VAL A 364 5.35 -20.06 -5.17
C VAL A 364 5.35 -21.56 -4.93
N GLN A 365 5.65 -22.38 -5.95
CA GLN A 365 5.80 -23.82 -5.82
C GLN A 365 6.88 -24.19 -4.80
N ALA A 366 8.06 -23.54 -4.86
CA ALA A 366 9.15 -23.76 -3.92
C ALA A 366 8.78 -23.33 -2.49
N LYS A 367 7.98 -22.27 -2.33
CA LYS A 367 7.44 -21.89 -1.00
C LYS A 367 6.51 -22.97 -0.47
N LEU A 368 5.54 -23.43 -1.26
CA LEU A 368 4.57 -24.47 -0.86
C LEU A 368 5.25 -25.82 -0.61
N ALA A 369 6.26 -26.18 -1.42
CA ALA A 369 7.01 -27.43 -1.29
C ALA A 369 7.67 -27.59 0.09
N LYS A 370 8.12 -26.49 0.72
CA LYS A 370 8.70 -26.50 2.08
C LYS A 370 7.71 -26.96 3.16
N TRP A 371 6.42 -26.91 2.87
CA TRP A 371 5.34 -27.30 3.78
C TRP A 371 4.70 -28.64 3.41
N LYS A 372 5.04 -29.22 2.25
CA LYS A 372 4.41 -30.47 1.78
C LYS A 372 4.54 -31.62 2.78
N TRP A 373 5.69 -31.74 3.43
CA TRP A 373 5.93 -32.80 4.41
C TRP A 373 5.09 -32.64 5.71
N LEU A 374 4.57 -31.45 5.98
CA LEU A 374 3.68 -31.16 7.11
C LEU A 374 2.20 -31.27 6.77
N LEU A 375 1.84 -31.34 5.48
CA LEU A 375 0.45 -31.45 5.07
C LEU A 375 -0.32 -32.55 5.82
N PRO A 376 0.24 -33.75 6.09
CA PRO A 376 -0.47 -34.77 6.86
C PRO A 376 -0.80 -34.37 8.31
N GLN A 377 -0.07 -33.41 8.88
CA GLN A 377 -0.22 -32.94 10.26
C GLN A 377 -1.01 -31.61 10.35
N LEU A 378 -1.26 -30.95 9.22
CA LEU A 378 -1.98 -29.68 9.17
C LEU A 378 -3.48 -29.92 9.00
N SER A 379 -4.26 -29.26 9.86
CA SER A 379 -5.70 -29.11 9.67
C SER A 379 -5.99 -28.35 8.37
N TYR A 380 -7.21 -28.47 7.83
CA TYR A 380 -7.61 -27.66 6.67
C TYR A 380 -7.49 -26.15 6.95
N ARG A 381 -7.78 -25.71 8.18
CA ARG A 381 -7.57 -24.31 8.61
C ARG A 381 -6.10 -23.92 8.60
N GLY A 382 -5.21 -24.78 9.11
CA GLY A 382 -3.76 -24.58 9.06
C GLY A 382 -3.24 -24.49 7.63
N ARG A 383 -3.76 -25.32 6.71
CA ARG A 383 -3.42 -25.24 5.29
C ARG A 383 -3.84 -23.91 4.66
N VAL A 384 -5.05 -23.42 4.96
CA VAL A 384 -5.50 -22.10 4.52
C VAL A 384 -4.62 -20.99 5.09
N LEU A 385 -4.27 -21.05 6.37
CA LEU A 385 -3.42 -20.05 7.01
C LEU A 385 -2.05 -19.96 6.32
N VAL A 386 -1.42 -21.10 6.02
CA VAL A 386 -0.17 -21.14 5.24
C VAL A 386 -0.37 -20.57 3.83
N ALA A 387 -1.42 -21.00 3.12
CA ALA A 387 -1.71 -20.53 1.77
C ALA A 387 -1.92 -19.00 1.72
N ASN A 388 -2.79 -18.46 2.58
CA ASN A 388 -3.14 -17.04 2.60
C ASN A 388 -1.97 -16.18 3.09
N ASN A 389 -1.41 -16.50 4.27
CA ASN A 389 -0.48 -15.60 4.96
C ASN A 389 0.96 -15.69 4.47
N LEU A 390 1.39 -16.82 3.91
CA LEU A 390 2.77 -16.99 3.43
C LEU A 390 2.91 -16.82 1.91
N VAL A 391 1.92 -17.34 1.17
CA VAL A 391 2.00 -17.44 -0.29
C VAL A 391 1.23 -16.31 -0.94
N ALA A 392 -0.08 -16.24 -0.72
CA ALA A 392 -0.94 -15.25 -1.35
C ALA A 392 -0.54 -13.82 -0.95
N SER A 393 -0.22 -13.59 0.33
CA SER A 393 0.31 -12.32 0.84
C SER A 393 1.48 -11.75 0.04
N SER A 394 2.35 -12.62 -0.50
CA SER A 394 3.52 -12.21 -1.26
C SER A 394 3.20 -11.76 -2.70
N LEU A 395 1.96 -11.94 -3.16
CA LEU A 395 1.49 -11.53 -4.48
C LEU A 395 0.91 -10.11 -4.46
N TRP A 396 0.40 -9.65 -3.31
CA TRP A 396 -0.44 -8.45 -3.19
C TRP A 396 0.21 -7.19 -3.72
N HIS A 397 1.48 -6.94 -3.37
CA HIS A 397 2.18 -5.74 -3.83
C HIS A 397 2.21 -5.63 -5.36
N ARG A 398 2.48 -6.74 -6.07
CA ARG A 398 2.54 -6.75 -7.54
C ARG A 398 1.14 -6.67 -8.15
N LEU A 399 0.21 -7.47 -7.63
CA LEU A 399 -1.16 -7.48 -8.14
C LEU A 399 -1.86 -6.14 -7.93
N GLN A 400 -1.48 -5.36 -6.91
CA GLN A 400 -2.05 -4.04 -6.67
C GLN A 400 -1.66 -3.01 -7.73
N VAL A 401 -0.46 -3.09 -8.32
CA VAL A 401 0.09 -2.05 -9.21
C VAL A 401 0.34 -2.52 -10.65
N LEU A 402 0.34 -3.82 -10.91
CA LEU A 402 0.59 -4.42 -12.24
C LEU A 402 -0.54 -5.35 -12.66
N THR A 403 -0.74 -5.46 -13.97
CA THR A 403 -1.62 -6.47 -14.57
C THR A 403 -0.83 -7.76 -14.80
N PRO A 404 -1.27 -8.91 -14.25
CA PRO A 404 -0.62 -10.19 -14.48
C PRO A 404 -0.89 -10.70 -15.92
N PRO A 405 0.05 -11.47 -16.50
CA PRO A 405 -0.16 -12.13 -17.78
C PRO A 405 -1.41 -13.03 -17.78
N PRO A 406 -2.06 -13.20 -18.94
CA PRO A 406 -3.21 -14.09 -19.07
C PRO A 406 -2.90 -15.50 -18.52
N GLY A 407 -3.82 -16.06 -17.74
CA GLY A 407 -3.69 -17.40 -17.18
C GLY A 407 -2.84 -17.53 -15.92
N LEU A 408 -1.96 -16.57 -15.61
CA LEU A 408 -1.06 -16.66 -14.44
C LEU A 408 -1.84 -16.77 -13.12
N MET A 409 -2.88 -15.96 -12.93
CA MET A 409 -3.72 -16.03 -11.72
C MET A 409 -4.42 -17.38 -11.58
N LYS A 410 -4.89 -17.97 -12.69
CA LYS A 410 -5.51 -19.30 -12.69
C LYS A 410 -4.50 -20.37 -12.30
N GLN A 411 -3.27 -20.29 -12.80
CA GLN A 411 -2.19 -21.21 -12.42
C GLN A 411 -1.80 -21.09 -10.94
N LEU A 412 -1.69 -19.86 -10.42
CA LEU A 412 -1.44 -19.62 -9.00
C LEU A 412 -2.58 -20.14 -8.12
N GLN A 413 -3.84 -19.91 -8.51
CA GLN A 413 -5.01 -20.40 -7.78
C GLN A 413 -5.00 -21.93 -7.71
N ARG A 414 -4.69 -22.62 -8.82
CA ARG A 414 -4.55 -24.09 -8.84
C ARG A 414 -3.52 -24.58 -7.83
N LEU A 415 -2.35 -23.95 -7.75
CA LEU A 415 -1.32 -24.33 -6.77
C LEU A 415 -1.80 -24.21 -5.32
N LEU A 416 -2.61 -23.19 -5.00
CA LEU A 416 -3.18 -23.04 -3.66
C LEU A 416 -4.23 -24.12 -3.36
N VAL A 417 -5.11 -24.39 -4.32
CA VAL A 417 -6.15 -25.42 -4.21
C VAL A 417 -5.53 -26.82 -4.11
N ASP A 418 -4.51 -27.11 -4.90
CA ASP A 418 -3.79 -28.40 -4.87
C ASP A 418 -3.06 -28.59 -3.54
N PHE A 419 -2.45 -27.52 -3.00
CA PHE A 419 -1.83 -27.55 -1.69
C PHE A 419 -2.85 -27.78 -0.57
N PHE A 420 -4.01 -27.12 -0.64
CA PHE A 420 -5.09 -27.29 0.32
C PHE A 420 -5.59 -28.74 0.34
N TRP A 421 -5.89 -29.31 -0.83
CA TRP A 421 -6.46 -30.65 -0.92
C TRP A 421 -5.47 -31.78 -0.74
N SER A 422 -4.22 -31.60 -1.16
CA SER A 422 -3.21 -32.66 -1.16
C SER A 422 -3.69 -33.94 -1.86
N GLY A 423 -4.49 -33.81 -2.93
CA GLY A 423 -5.01 -34.93 -3.73
C GLY A 423 -6.43 -35.42 -3.36
N HIS A 424 -7.08 -34.85 -2.35
CA HIS A 424 -8.42 -35.26 -1.93
C HIS A 424 -9.46 -34.16 -2.22
N HIS A 425 -10.10 -34.15 -3.40
CA HIS A 425 -11.09 -33.12 -3.76
C HIS A 425 -12.51 -33.52 -3.35
N TRP A 426 -13.13 -32.84 -2.38
CA TRP A 426 -14.46 -33.20 -1.86
C TRP A 426 -15.56 -32.18 -2.16
N VAL A 427 -15.19 -30.91 -2.34
CA VAL A 427 -16.13 -29.84 -2.71
C VAL A 427 -15.56 -28.99 -3.85
N PRO A 428 -16.41 -28.31 -4.62
CA PRO A 428 -15.96 -27.34 -5.61
C PRO A 428 -15.06 -26.28 -4.98
N ALA A 429 -14.02 -25.84 -5.70
CA ALA A 429 -13.06 -24.86 -5.18
C ALA A 429 -13.72 -23.53 -4.79
N SER A 430 -14.82 -23.15 -5.45
CA SER A 430 -15.60 -21.95 -5.10
C SER A 430 -16.11 -21.97 -3.66
N VAL A 431 -16.44 -23.14 -3.11
CA VAL A 431 -16.89 -23.29 -1.71
C VAL A 431 -15.74 -23.03 -0.74
N LEU A 432 -14.50 -23.36 -1.11
CA LEU A 432 -13.33 -23.10 -0.26
C LEU A 432 -13.10 -21.60 -0.03
N TYR A 433 -13.50 -20.79 -1.01
CA TYR A 433 -13.26 -19.34 -0.99
C TYR A 433 -14.25 -18.59 -0.12
N LEU A 434 -15.39 -19.21 0.20
CA LEU A 434 -16.39 -18.61 1.07
C LEU A 434 -15.84 -18.43 2.49
N PRO A 435 -16.34 -17.42 3.23
CA PRO A 435 -16.05 -17.26 4.65
C PRO A 435 -16.40 -18.53 5.44
N VAL A 436 -15.68 -18.75 6.54
CA VAL A 436 -15.95 -19.89 7.44
C VAL A 436 -17.39 -19.84 8.00
N ALA A 437 -17.92 -18.64 8.21
CA ALA A 437 -19.30 -18.43 8.66
C ALA A 437 -20.35 -18.92 7.65
N GLU A 438 -20.00 -18.99 6.36
CA GLU A 438 -20.89 -19.44 5.28
C GLU A 438 -20.64 -20.90 4.88
N GLY A 439 -19.88 -21.64 5.69
CA GLY A 439 -19.53 -23.05 5.44
C GLY A 439 -18.32 -23.25 4.53
N GLY A 440 -17.61 -22.17 4.17
CA GLY A 440 -16.35 -22.24 3.45
C GLY A 440 -15.12 -22.46 4.35
N GLN A 441 -13.93 -22.28 3.77
CA GLN A 441 -12.66 -22.41 4.48
C GLN A 441 -11.86 -21.10 4.54
N GLY A 442 -12.34 -20.03 3.90
CA GLY A 442 -11.64 -18.75 3.81
C GLY A 442 -10.36 -18.80 2.97
N LEU A 443 -10.24 -19.73 2.02
CA LEU A 443 -9.09 -19.76 1.11
C LEU A 443 -9.20 -18.58 0.14
N VAL A 444 -8.16 -17.75 0.02
CA VAL A 444 -8.27 -16.56 -0.81
C VAL A 444 -8.47 -16.89 -2.31
N ASP A 445 -9.45 -16.24 -2.93
CA ASP A 445 -9.55 -16.16 -4.39
C ASP A 445 -8.70 -14.99 -4.90
N ILE A 446 -7.60 -15.32 -5.60
CA ILE A 446 -6.67 -14.35 -6.17
C ILE A 446 -7.37 -13.41 -7.16
N THR A 447 -8.36 -13.91 -7.91
CA THR A 447 -9.07 -13.12 -8.93
C THR A 447 -9.96 -12.09 -8.25
N ALA A 448 -10.79 -12.52 -7.29
CA ALA A 448 -11.62 -11.62 -6.49
C ALA A 448 -10.76 -10.59 -5.72
N ARG A 449 -9.64 -11.02 -5.13
CA ARG A 449 -8.71 -10.11 -4.43
C ARG A 449 -8.09 -9.08 -5.36
N THR A 450 -7.74 -9.47 -6.58
CA THR A 450 -7.21 -8.55 -7.60
C THR A 450 -8.28 -7.55 -8.03
N ALA A 451 -9.51 -8.00 -8.26
CA ALA A 451 -10.64 -7.10 -8.54
C ALA A 451 -10.87 -6.10 -7.41
N ALA A 452 -10.78 -6.52 -6.15
CA ALA A 452 -10.87 -5.62 -5.00
C ALA A 452 -9.74 -4.55 -4.99
N PHE A 453 -8.50 -4.89 -5.33
CA PHE A 453 -7.43 -3.89 -5.50
C PHE A 453 -7.73 -2.90 -6.63
N ARG A 454 -8.33 -3.37 -7.73
CA ARG A 454 -8.74 -2.53 -8.85
C ARG A 454 -9.87 -1.59 -8.48
N LEU A 455 -10.86 -2.06 -7.73
CA LEU A 455 -11.94 -1.22 -7.19
C LEU A 455 -11.39 -0.19 -6.20
N GLN A 456 -10.40 -0.54 -5.37
CA GLN A 456 -9.72 0.42 -4.52
C GLN A 456 -8.97 1.49 -5.33
N ALA A 457 -8.34 1.11 -6.45
CA ALA A 457 -7.70 2.07 -7.34
C ALA A 457 -8.74 3.00 -8.00
N ALA A 458 -9.87 2.47 -8.46
CA ALA A 458 -10.99 3.25 -8.97
C ALA A 458 -11.50 4.24 -7.91
N GLN A 459 -11.75 3.80 -6.68
CA GLN A 459 -12.13 4.66 -5.55
C GLN A 459 -11.16 5.84 -5.38
N ARG A 460 -9.85 5.59 -5.40
CA ARG A 460 -8.84 6.65 -5.24
C ARG A 460 -8.77 7.57 -6.45
N LEU A 461 -9.03 7.06 -7.65
CA LEU A 461 -9.10 7.87 -8.86
C LEU A 461 -10.32 8.80 -8.87
N LEU A 462 -11.48 8.28 -8.44
CA LEU A 462 -12.75 9.01 -8.45
C LEU A 462 -12.84 10.04 -7.31
N TYR A 463 -12.40 9.66 -6.11
CA TYR A 463 -12.64 10.40 -4.86
C TYR A 463 -11.38 10.76 -4.08
N GLY A 464 -10.18 10.45 -4.59
CA GLY A 464 -8.93 10.80 -3.91
C GLY A 464 -8.63 12.29 -4.02
N ALA A 465 -8.29 12.92 -2.89
CA ALA A 465 -7.85 14.31 -2.85
C ALA A 465 -6.35 14.44 -3.19
N SER A 466 -6.05 15.22 -4.23
CA SER A 466 -4.73 15.81 -4.54
C SER A 466 -3.47 14.91 -4.55
N PRO A 467 -3.45 13.67 -5.08
CA PRO A 467 -2.20 12.97 -5.31
C PRO A 467 -1.54 13.43 -6.63
N CYS A 468 -0.21 13.58 -6.65
CA CYS A 468 0.54 13.89 -7.87
C CYS A 468 0.35 12.85 -9.00
N TRP A 469 0.10 11.58 -8.65
CA TRP A 469 -0.17 10.52 -9.64
C TRP A 469 -1.54 10.67 -10.33
N LEU A 470 -2.49 11.40 -9.71
CA LEU A 470 -3.84 11.56 -10.25
C LEU A 470 -3.82 12.38 -11.55
N ALA A 471 -2.96 13.39 -11.64
CA ALA A 471 -2.78 14.18 -12.87
C ALA A 471 -2.32 13.28 -14.03
N MET A 472 -1.35 12.41 -13.79
CA MET A 472 -0.89 11.42 -14.77
C MET A 472 -1.99 10.41 -15.14
N ALA A 473 -2.73 9.91 -14.16
CA ALA A 473 -3.82 8.98 -14.41
C ALA A 473 -4.94 9.61 -15.25
N ARG A 474 -5.34 10.84 -14.93
CA ARG A 474 -6.33 11.62 -15.70
C ARG A 474 -5.87 11.83 -17.14
N LEU A 475 -4.60 12.17 -17.35
CA LEU A 475 -4.00 12.30 -18.68
C LEU A 475 -4.09 10.99 -19.49
N LEU A 476 -3.72 9.86 -18.88
CA LEU A 476 -3.76 8.55 -19.54
C LEU A 476 -5.19 8.11 -19.88
N LEU A 477 -6.15 8.45 -19.03
CA LEU A 477 -7.57 8.18 -19.27
C LEU A 477 -8.14 9.11 -20.35
N TRP A 478 -7.77 10.39 -20.33
CA TRP A 478 -8.21 11.39 -21.31
C TRP A 478 -7.86 11.01 -22.75
N ARG A 479 -6.67 10.42 -22.95
CA ARG A 479 -6.21 9.90 -24.25
C ARG A 479 -6.91 8.63 -24.70
N ALA A 480 -7.65 7.97 -23.81
CA ALA A 480 -8.19 6.65 -24.05
C ALA A 480 -9.39 6.74 -25.02
N GLY A 481 -9.28 6.06 -26.17
CA GLY A 481 -10.32 6.06 -27.20
C GLY A 481 -10.67 7.41 -27.84
N GLY A 482 -9.90 8.48 -27.55
CA GLY A 482 -10.14 9.82 -28.10
C GLY A 482 -11.37 10.55 -27.52
N PHE A 483 -11.98 10.04 -26.46
CA PHE A 483 -13.21 10.63 -25.90
C PHE A 483 -13.00 11.95 -25.16
N GLY A 484 -11.78 12.28 -24.75
CA GLY A 484 -11.52 13.44 -23.88
C GLY A 484 -12.11 13.28 -22.47
N PHE A 485 -12.42 12.04 -22.05
CA PHE A 485 -12.91 11.71 -20.72
C PHE A 485 -11.77 11.20 -19.83
N ASP A 486 -11.69 11.71 -18.60
CA ASP A 486 -10.78 11.21 -17.57
C ASP A 486 -11.47 10.18 -16.64
N LYS A 487 -11.84 10.57 -15.42
CA LYS A 487 -12.59 9.74 -14.47
C LYS A 487 -14.04 9.49 -14.92
N HIS A 488 -14.53 10.24 -15.92
CA HIS A 488 -15.86 10.06 -16.51
C HIS A 488 -16.05 8.76 -17.27
N LEU A 489 -14.97 8.11 -17.70
CA LEU A 489 -15.04 6.78 -18.33
C LEU A 489 -15.76 5.75 -17.44
N PHE A 490 -15.79 5.97 -16.13
CA PHE A 490 -16.45 5.12 -15.13
C PHE A 490 -17.99 5.30 -15.09
N LEU A 491 -18.53 6.32 -15.74
CA LEU A 491 -19.98 6.59 -15.83
C LEU A 491 -20.63 5.96 -17.07
N LEU A 492 -19.83 5.48 -18.03
CA LEU A 492 -20.30 4.89 -19.27
C LEU A 492 -20.83 3.47 -19.04
N LYS A 493 -22.02 3.16 -19.59
CA LYS A 493 -22.58 1.80 -19.68
C LYS A 493 -21.88 1.06 -20.82
N ALA A 494 -21.19 -0.05 -20.51
CA ALA A 494 -20.50 -0.87 -21.52
C ALA A 494 -21.48 -1.83 -22.23
N PRO A 495 -21.36 -2.09 -23.56
CA PRO A 495 -20.12 -2.57 -24.18
C PRO A 495 -19.77 -2.01 -25.58
N ALA A 496 -19.94 -0.71 -25.87
CA ALA A 496 -19.80 -0.20 -27.25
C ALA A 496 -18.37 0.19 -27.72
N TYR A 497 -17.43 0.42 -26.80
CA TYR A 497 -16.11 0.95 -27.18
C TYR A 497 -14.96 0.11 -26.65
N GLU A 498 -14.13 -0.39 -27.56
CA GLU A 498 -12.75 -0.72 -27.24
C GLU A 498 -12.06 0.59 -26.88
N ILE A 499 -11.83 0.80 -25.59
CA ILE A 499 -11.02 1.91 -25.12
C ILE A 499 -9.58 1.63 -25.57
N THR A 500 -9.27 2.03 -26.79
CA THR A 500 -7.96 1.85 -27.41
C THR A 500 -6.94 2.79 -26.77
N GLY A 501 -5.69 2.36 -26.70
CA GLY A 501 -4.59 3.15 -26.14
C GLY A 501 -4.55 3.23 -24.60
N LEU A 502 -5.49 2.62 -23.89
CA LEU A 502 -5.46 2.58 -22.42
C LEU A 502 -4.46 1.55 -21.91
N ALA A 503 -3.63 1.94 -20.93
CA ALA A 503 -2.66 1.02 -20.35
C ALA A 503 -3.36 -0.20 -19.71
N PRO A 504 -2.77 -1.42 -19.79
CA PRO A 504 -3.40 -2.65 -19.30
C PRO A 504 -3.88 -2.61 -17.84
N PHE A 505 -3.21 -1.81 -17.00
CA PHE A 505 -3.62 -1.56 -15.63
C PHE A 505 -5.01 -0.89 -15.57
N TYR A 506 -5.20 0.25 -16.24
CA TYR A 506 -6.47 0.96 -16.21
C TYR A 506 -7.58 0.21 -16.93
N CYS A 507 -7.27 -0.57 -17.98
CA CYS A 507 -8.23 -1.51 -18.57
C CYS A 507 -8.77 -2.48 -17.51
N SER A 508 -7.88 -3.05 -16.70
CA SER A 508 -8.29 -3.95 -15.61
C SER A 508 -9.05 -3.24 -14.48
N VAL A 509 -8.80 -1.93 -14.26
CA VAL A 509 -9.57 -1.11 -13.33
C VAL A 509 -11.00 -0.90 -13.82
N ILE A 510 -11.17 -0.47 -15.07
CA ILE A 510 -12.49 -0.28 -15.69
C ILE A 510 -13.25 -1.61 -15.75
N ASN A 511 -12.59 -2.72 -16.09
CA ASN A 511 -13.23 -4.02 -16.13
C ASN A 511 -13.68 -4.52 -14.75
N ALA A 512 -12.90 -4.25 -13.69
CA ALA A 512 -13.34 -4.55 -12.32
C ALA A 512 -14.51 -3.65 -11.90
N TRP A 513 -14.50 -2.38 -12.32
CA TRP A 513 -15.59 -1.45 -12.05
C TRP A 513 -16.93 -1.91 -12.62
N LYS A 514 -16.93 -2.52 -13.83
CA LYS A 514 -18.12 -3.08 -14.48
C LYS A 514 -18.79 -4.22 -13.70
N ILE A 515 -18.10 -4.83 -12.74
CA ILE A 515 -18.70 -5.87 -11.87
C ILE A 515 -19.81 -5.25 -11.00
N LEU A 516 -19.69 -3.97 -10.68
CA LEU A 516 -20.65 -3.26 -9.85
C LEU A 516 -21.77 -2.68 -10.72
N SER A 517 -23.01 -2.84 -10.28
CA SER A 517 -24.13 -2.09 -10.86
C SER A 517 -24.32 -0.82 -10.06
N PHE A 518 -24.24 0.33 -10.73
CA PHE A 518 -24.47 1.61 -10.09
C PHE A 518 -25.77 2.20 -10.59
N THR A 519 -26.56 2.69 -9.65
CA THR A 519 -27.70 3.54 -9.94
C THR A 519 -27.43 4.90 -9.34
N ARG A 520 -27.96 5.94 -9.99
CA ARG A 520 -28.05 7.24 -9.34
C ARG A 520 -29.20 7.23 -8.35
N PRO A 521 -29.14 8.05 -7.30
CA PRO A 521 -30.33 8.40 -6.53
C PRO A 521 -31.45 8.87 -7.49
N PRO A 522 -32.74 8.68 -7.15
CA PRO A 522 -33.85 9.03 -8.04
C PRO A 522 -33.90 10.50 -8.48
N ASP A 523 -33.43 11.42 -7.62
CA ASP A 523 -33.29 12.84 -7.93
C ASP A 523 -32.13 13.46 -7.12
N PRO A 524 -30.88 13.32 -7.58
CA PRO A 524 -29.74 13.89 -6.87
C PRO A 524 -29.78 15.42 -6.97
N ARG A 525 -29.42 16.12 -5.88
CA ARG A 525 -29.35 17.59 -5.91
C ARG A 525 -28.42 18.05 -7.06
N PRO A 526 -28.87 18.98 -7.92
CA PRO A 526 -28.04 19.55 -8.97
C PRO A 526 -26.75 20.15 -8.39
N GLY A 527 -25.66 20.04 -9.13
CA GLY A 527 -24.36 20.58 -8.76
C GLY A 527 -23.40 20.56 -9.95
N MET A 528 -22.17 21.04 -9.77
CA MET A 528 -21.17 21.15 -10.85
C MET A 528 -20.87 19.84 -11.58
N TRP A 529 -21.10 18.69 -10.92
CA TRP A 529 -20.99 17.37 -11.53
C TRP A 529 -21.96 17.17 -12.72
N LEU A 530 -23.05 17.94 -12.81
CA LEU A 530 -24.03 17.82 -13.88
C LEU A 530 -23.47 18.26 -15.24
N PHE A 531 -22.67 19.34 -15.26
CA PHE A 531 -21.98 19.79 -16.48
C PHE A 531 -20.94 18.77 -16.98
N GLU A 532 -20.45 17.95 -16.06
CA GLU A 532 -19.46 16.91 -16.28
C GLU A 532 -20.09 15.58 -16.77
N GLU A 533 -21.42 15.48 -16.81
CA GLU A 533 -22.11 14.27 -17.24
C GLU A 533 -21.81 13.95 -18.73
N PRO A 534 -21.40 12.72 -19.07
CA PRO A 534 -21.18 12.37 -20.47
C PRO A 534 -22.47 12.44 -21.29
N LEU A 535 -22.35 12.86 -22.55
CA LEU A 535 -23.49 12.92 -23.49
C LEU A 535 -23.89 11.55 -24.04
N PHE A 536 -22.96 10.60 -24.05
CA PHE A 536 -23.12 9.30 -24.72
C PHE A 536 -23.07 8.16 -23.72
N ASP A 537 -23.85 7.12 -23.99
CA ASP A 537 -23.81 5.83 -23.29
C ASP A 537 -23.85 5.94 -21.76
N THR A 538 -24.58 6.93 -21.22
CA THR A 538 -24.75 7.08 -19.77
C THR A 538 -26.00 6.38 -19.28
N GLY A 539 -26.04 6.11 -17.98
CA GLY A 539 -27.28 5.73 -17.31
C GLY A 539 -28.21 6.89 -16.98
N PHE A 540 -27.82 8.13 -17.30
CA PHE A 540 -28.50 9.33 -16.87
C PHE A 540 -29.37 9.96 -17.97
N LEU A 541 -28.87 9.99 -19.21
CA LEU A 541 -29.63 10.48 -20.36
C LEU A 541 -30.44 9.33 -21.01
N SER A 542 -31.47 9.68 -21.78
CA SER A 542 -32.28 8.69 -22.51
C SER A 542 -31.41 7.85 -23.46
N GLY A 543 -31.58 6.53 -23.45
CA GLY A 543 -30.78 5.59 -24.26
C GLY A 543 -30.99 5.66 -25.78
N THR A 544 -31.94 6.47 -26.26
CA THR A 544 -32.18 6.71 -27.69
C THR A 544 -31.34 7.87 -28.25
N LEU A 545 -30.84 8.74 -27.36
CA LEU A 545 -30.02 9.89 -27.72
C LEU A 545 -28.69 9.42 -28.32
N PHE A 546 -28.26 10.11 -29.38
CA PHE A 546 -27.01 9.81 -30.06
C PHE A 546 -26.90 8.35 -30.54
N SER A 547 -27.98 7.69 -30.94
CA SER A 547 -27.95 6.31 -31.48
C SER A 547 -27.14 6.18 -32.79
N SER A 548 -27.00 7.26 -33.56
CA SER A 548 -26.17 7.32 -34.76
C SER A 548 -24.68 7.42 -34.44
N ALA A 549 -23.90 6.43 -34.89
CA ALA A 549 -22.44 6.43 -34.76
C ALA A 549 -21.78 7.64 -35.45
N THR A 550 -22.32 8.08 -36.59
CA THR A 550 -21.80 9.23 -37.32
C THR A 550 -21.94 10.53 -36.53
N LEU A 551 -23.10 10.75 -35.90
CA LEU A 551 -23.32 11.94 -35.06
C LEU A 551 -22.44 11.88 -33.81
N ARG A 552 -22.33 10.72 -33.16
CA ARG A 552 -21.42 10.53 -32.01
C ARG A 552 -19.98 10.86 -32.37
N ASN A 553 -19.46 10.29 -33.44
CA ASN A 553 -18.07 10.49 -33.85
C ASN A 553 -17.78 11.97 -34.15
N ALA A 554 -18.69 12.66 -34.84
CA ALA A 554 -18.57 14.09 -35.10
C ALA A 554 -18.49 14.94 -33.81
N PHE A 555 -19.29 14.61 -32.79
CA PHE A 555 -19.23 15.29 -31.49
C PHE A 555 -17.95 14.96 -30.71
N VAL A 556 -17.50 13.70 -30.75
CA VAL A 556 -16.26 13.26 -30.10
C VAL A 556 -15.04 13.95 -30.73
N GLU A 557 -14.95 13.98 -32.06
CA GLU A 557 -13.89 14.68 -32.80
C GLU A 557 -13.89 16.19 -32.52
N ALA A 558 -15.08 16.77 -32.32
CA ALA A 558 -15.28 18.16 -31.92
C ALA A 558 -14.97 18.46 -30.44
N GLY A 559 -14.72 17.44 -29.60
CA GLY A 559 -14.55 17.58 -28.15
C GLY A 559 -15.85 17.88 -27.38
N VAL A 560 -17.01 17.84 -28.03
CA VAL A 560 -18.33 18.10 -27.43
C VAL A 560 -18.87 16.81 -26.82
N VAL A 561 -18.31 16.42 -25.68
CA VAL A 561 -18.58 15.10 -25.07
C VAL A 561 -19.33 15.12 -23.72
N LYS A 562 -19.49 16.29 -23.10
CA LYS A 562 -20.13 16.49 -21.79
C LYS A 562 -21.34 17.42 -21.90
N LEU A 563 -22.28 17.30 -20.97
CA LEU A 563 -23.50 18.11 -20.92
C LEU A 563 -23.18 19.62 -20.92
N GLY A 564 -22.18 20.07 -20.16
CA GLY A 564 -21.79 21.47 -20.08
C GLY A 564 -21.22 22.06 -21.37
N HIS A 565 -20.76 21.23 -22.31
CA HIS A 565 -20.35 21.72 -23.63
C HIS A 565 -21.54 22.19 -24.48
N LEU A 566 -22.77 21.75 -24.16
CA LEU A 566 -24.00 22.18 -24.83
C LEU A 566 -24.58 23.46 -24.19
N THR A 567 -24.18 23.82 -22.98
CA THR A 567 -24.75 24.99 -22.30
C THR A 567 -24.31 26.28 -22.99
N GLY A 568 -25.24 27.10 -23.47
CA GLY A 568 -24.95 28.41 -24.04
C GLY A 568 -24.21 28.41 -25.39
N ILE A 569 -24.05 27.25 -26.05
CA ILE A 569 -23.61 27.18 -27.45
C ILE A 569 -24.82 27.30 -28.38
N SER A 570 -24.75 28.15 -29.41
CA SER A 570 -25.81 28.21 -30.42
C SER A 570 -25.74 26.99 -31.35
N THR A 571 -26.86 26.61 -31.96
CA THR A 571 -26.93 25.47 -32.87
C THR A 571 -26.11 25.70 -34.14
N GLU A 572 -25.98 26.95 -34.60
CA GLU A 572 -25.08 27.33 -35.69
C GLU A 572 -23.62 27.13 -35.32
N LYS A 573 -23.24 27.52 -34.09
CA LYS A 573 -21.87 27.32 -33.61
C LYS A 573 -21.58 25.84 -33.42
N LEU A 574 -22.54 25.06 -32.93
CA LEU A 574 -22.43 23.62 -32.81
C LEU A 574 -22.27 22.94 -34.19
N ALA A 575 -23.01 23.40 -35.20
CA ALA A 575 -22.86 22.93 -36.58
C ALA A 575 -21.47 23.22 -37.16
N GLU A 576 -20.91 24.41 -36.88
CA GLU A 576 -19.56 24.80 -37.29
C GLU A 576 -18.50 23.88 -36.67
N VAL A 577 -18.58 23.63 -35.35
CA VAL A 577 -17.56 22.86 -34.62
C VAL A 577 -17.67 21.36 -34.90
N THR A 578 -18.89 20.82 -35.06
CA THR A 578 -19.11 19.39 -35.33
C THR A 578 -19.06 19.02 -36.82
N GLY A 579 -19.13 19.99 -37.73
CA GLY A 579 -19.20 19.75 -39.17
C GLY A 579 -20.54 19.17 -39.66
N ILE A 580 -21.57 19.11 -38.81
CA ILE A 580 -22.90 18.59 -39.15
C ILE A 580 -23.69 19.66 -39.90
N ARG A 581 -24.02 19.40 -41.17
CA ARG A 581 -24.68 20.38 -42.05
C ARG A 581 -26.14 20.66 -41.72
N SER A 582 -26.84 19.74 -41.06
CA SER A 582 -28.27 19.87 -40.78
C SER A 582 -28.51 20.49 -39.41
N ILE A 583 -28.76 21.80 -39.38
CA ILE A 583 -29.06 22.55 -38.14
C ILE A 583 -30.29 21.95 -37.44
N ARG A 584 -31.34 21.61 -38.20
CA ARG A 584 -32.56 20.99 -37.66
C ARG A 584 -32.30 19.68 -36.92
N VAL A 585 -31.31 18.89 -37.35
CA VAL A 585 -30.93 17.65 -36.65
C VAL A 585 -30.25 17.97 -35.32
N LEU A 586 -29.42 19.02 -35.28
CA LEU A 586 -28.77 19.47 -34.05
C LEU A 586 -29.76 20.08 -33.06
N GLU A 587 -30.71 20.90 -33.53
CA GLU A 587 -31.80 21.46 -32.72
C GLU A 587 -32.60 20.37 -32.03
N ASN A 588 -33.13 19.41 -32.80
CA ASN A 588 -33.89 18.29 -32.26
C ASN A 588 -33.09 17.49 -31.23
N LEU A 589 -31.81 17.24 -31.52
CA LEU A 589 -30.93 16.45 -30.64
C LEU A 589 -30.65 17.18 -29.32
N VAL A 590 -30.32 18.47 -29.38
CA VAL A 590 -30.06 19.29 -28.20
C VAL A 590 -31.34 19.43 -27.36
N ASP A 591 -32.49 19.63 -28.01
CA ASP A 591 -33.79 19.69 -27.34
C ASP A 591 -34.12 18.36 -26.65
N GLU A 592 -33.92 17.22 -27.30
CA GLU A 592 -34.12 15.91 -26.69
C GLU A 592 -33.18 15.68 -25.48
N VAL A 593 -31.93 16.13 -25.56
CA VAL A 593 -30.98 16.07 -24.42
C VAL A 593 -31.54 16.85 -23.23
N TRP A 594 -31.94 18.11 -23.44
CA TRP A 594 -32.48 18.93 -22.35
C TRP A 594 -33.82 18.40 -21.83
N GLN A 595 -34.66 17.86 -22.71
CA GLN A 595 -35.94 17.24 -22.35
C GLN A 595 -35.78 15.99 -21.49
N SER A 596 -34.66 15.27 -21.63
CA SER A 596 -34.36 14.10 -20.81
C SER A 596 -34.01 14.42 -19.35
N LEU A 597 -33.67 15.68 -19.05
CA LEU A 597 -33.36 16.14 -17.69
C LEU A 597 -34.63 16.51 -16.91
N SER A 598 -34.58 16.31 -15.59
CA SER A 598 -35.59 16.82 -14.66
C SER A 598 -35.66 18.36 -14.71
N PRO A 599 -36.77 18.99 -14.28
CA PRO A 599 -36.88 20.45 -14.27
C PRO A 599 -35.78 21.15 -13.45
N SER A 600 -35.38 20.56 -12.32
CA SER A 600 -34.32 21.10 -11.45
C SER A 600 -32.94 21.01 -12.10
N HIS A 601 -32.61 19.87 -12.74
CA HIS A 601 -31.36 19.69 -13.48
C HIS A 601 -31.29 20.58 -14.71
N ARG A 602 -32.39 20.71 -15.46
CA ARG A 602 -32.45 21.56 -16.66
C ARG A 602 -32.23 23.04 -16.30
N THR A 603 -32.87 23.52 -15.24
CA THR A 603 -32.69 24.90 -14.76
C THR A 603 -31.25 25.15 -14.37
N PHE A 604 -30.63 24.23 -13.63
CA PHE A 604 -29.23 24.34 -13.23
C PHE A 604 -28.26 24.29 -14.41
N ALA A 605 -28.47 23.35 -15.35
CA ALA A 605 -27.57 23.16 -16.49
C ALA A 605 -27.65 24.25 -17.56
N LEU A 606 -28.73 25.05 -17.58
CA LEU A 606 -28.89 26.19 -18.48
C LEU A 606 -28.43 27.53 -17.88
N ASP A 607 -28.02 27.55 -16.61
CA ASP A 607 -27.47 28.74 -15.96
C ASP A 607 -26.09 29.08 -16.55
N ALA A 608 -25.99 30.25 -17.20
CA ALA A 608 -24.79 30.70 -17.88
C ALA A 608 -23.64 31.04 -16.91
N ASP A 609 -23.95 31.58 -15.73
CA ASP A 609 -22.93 31.94 -14.74
C ASP A 609 -22.30 30.68 -14.15
N LEU A 610 -23.11 29.65 -13.88
CA LEU A 610 -22.63 28.36 -13.40
C LEU A 610 -21.81 27.61 -14.47
N ALA A 611 -22.24 27.67 -15.74
CA ALA A 611 -21.49 27.08 -16.84
C ALA A 611 -20.14 27.78 -17.08
N ASP A 612 -20.10 29.10 -16.95
CA ASP A 612 -18.85 29.87 -17.06
C ASP A 612 -17.91 29.62 -15.87
N GLN A 613 -18.44 29.43 -14.67
CA GLN A 613 -17.65 28.95 -13.54
C GLN A 613 -17.05 27.56 -13.86
N TRP A 614 -17.85 26.63 -14.38
CA TRP A 614 -17.39 25.30 -14.74
C TRP A 614 -16.24 25.34 -15.77
N ARG A 615 -16.39 26.11 -16.86
CA ARG A 615 -15.38 26.27 -17.92
C ARG A 615 -14.04 26.81 -17.42
N LYS A 616 -14.03 27.59 -16.33
CA LYS A 616 -12.81 28.14 -15.73
C LYS A 616 -11.96 27.09 -15.01
N GLY A 617 -12.35 25.81 -15.02
CA GLY A 617 -11.51 24.69 -14.60
C GLY A 617 -11.53 24.44 -13.10
N HIS A 618 -12.71 24.28 -12.51
CA HIS A 618 -12.83 23.85 -11.11
C HIS A 618 -12.62 22.34 -10.96
N ASP A 619 -11.90 21.94 -9.90
CA ASP A 619 -11.80 20.52 -9.53
C ASP A 619 -13.16 20.07 -8.98
N TYR A 620 -13.89 19.30 -9.79
CA TYR A 620 -15.24 18.86 -9.43
C TYR A 620 -15.21 17.56 -8.62
N VAL A 621 -16.16 17.43 -7.71
CA VAL A 621 -16.37 16.20 -6.93
C VAL A 621 -17.15 15.20 -7.78
N PHE A 622 -16.59 13.99 -7.94
CA PHE A 622 -17.27 12.92 -8.68
C PHE A 622 -18.63 12.60 -8.03
N PRO A 623 -19.71 12.40 -8.81
CA PRO A 623 -21.06 12.28 -8.26
C PRO A 623 -21.15 11.08 -7.31
N ALA A 624 -21.95 11.23 -6.25
CA ALA A 624 -22.24 10.12 -5.35
C ALA A 624 -23.04 9.04 -6.11
N LEU A 625 -22.55 7.80 -6.07
CA LEU A 625 -23.19 6.64 -6.67
C LEU A 625 -23.73 5.70 -5.58
N SER A 626 -24.96 5.22 -5.76
CA SER A 626 -25.45 4.07 -4.98
C SER A 626 -25.05 2.77 -5.67
N VAL A 627 -24.43 1.86 -4.92
CA VAL A 627 -23.98 0.57 -5.43
C VAL A 627 -25.05 -0.48 -5.15
N GLY A 628 -25.55 -1.10 -6.22
CA GLY A 628 -26.29 -2.36 -6.16
C GLY A 628 -25.40 -3.52 -6.59
N CYS A 629 -25.61 -4.71 -6.04
CA CYS A 629 -25.04 -5.93 -6.59
C CYS A 629 -25.94 -6.41 -7.74
N GLY A 630 -25.51 -6.19 -8.98
CA GLY A 630 -26.27 -6.63 -10.15
C GLY A 630 -26.19 -8.15 -10.30
N GLY A 631 -27.33 -8.83 -10.27
CA GLY A 631 -27.47 -10.20 -10.76
C GLY A 631 -26.99 -11.31 -9.83
N MET A 632 -27.51 -11.38 -8.61
CA MET A 632 -27.54 -12.63 -7.83
C MET A 632 -28.89 -12.77 -7.13
N GLU A 633 -29.97 -12.81 -7.92
CA GLU A 633 -31.27 -13.33 -7.47
C GLU A 633 -31.19 -14.85 -7.32
N ARG A 634 -30.48 -15.31 -6.28
CA ARG A 634 -30.68 -16.62 -5.65
C ARG A 634 -29.96 -16.60 -4.29
N GLY A 635 -30.73 -16.30 -3.25
CA GLY A 635 -30.29 -16.31 -1.85
C GLY A 635 -30.12 -14.91 -1.28
N GLY A 636 -31.00 -14.55 -0.33
CA GLY A 636 -31.21 -13.19 0.13
C GLY A 636 -29.96 -12.51 0.71
N TRP A 637 -29.61 -11.38 0.14
CA TRP A 637 -28.80 -10.35 0.78
C TRP A 637 -29.51 -9.02 0.60
N SER A 638 -30.04 -8.47 1.68
CA SER A 638 -30.53 -7.08 1.75
C SER A 638 -29.88 -6.43 2.97
N PRO A 639 -28.79 -5.66 2.81
CA PRO A 639 -28.24 -4.90 3.91
C PRO A 639 -29.05 -3.62 4.06
N ALA A 640 -29.69 -3.46 5.23
CA ALA A 640 -30.47 -2.28 5.57
C ALA A 640 -29.61 -1.01 5.47
N ILE A 641 -30.13 -0.02 4.75
CA ILE A 641 -29.51 1.26 4.44
C ILE A 641 -29.79 2.24 5.59
N THR A 642 -28.75 2.73 6.26
CA THR A 642 -28.84 3.95 7.09
C THR A 642 -27.97 5.03 6.46
N GLY A 643 -28.56 6.22 6.33
CA GLY A 643 -28.17 7.27 5.38
C GLY A 643 -26.99 8.13 5.80
N ASP A 644 -25.78 7.56 5.79
CA ASP A 644 -24.54 8.33 5.88
C ASP A 644 -23.63 8.16 4.65
N SER A 645 -22.95 9.24 4.28
CA SER A 645 -22.08 9.41 3.10
C SER A 645 -20.81 8.51 3.06
N ASN A 646 -20.66 7.61 4.03
CA ASN A 646 -19.60 6.60 4.14
C ASN A 646 -20.07 5.16 3.80
N THR A 647 -21.33 4.96 3.40
CA THR A 647 -21.94 3.65 3.10
C THR A 647 -21.18 2.80 2.07
N TRP A 648 -20.51 3.42 1.10
CA TRP A 648 -19.70 2.71 0.10
C TRP A 648 -18.34 2.24 0.64
N LYS A 649 -17.74 2.93 1.63
CA LYS A 649 -16.57 2.42 2.36
C LYS A 649 -16.94 1.19 3.15
N VAL A 650 -18.16 1.13 3.70
CA VAL A 650 -18.68 -0.04 4.43
C VAL A 650 -18.87 -1.22 3.49
N GLN A 651 -19.36 -1.05 2.26
CA GLN A 651 -19.46 -2.15 1.29
C GLN A 651 -18.08 -2.66 0.82
N LEU A 652 -17.10 -1.77 0.63
CA LEU A 652 -15.72 -2.14 0.29
C LEU A 652 -14.97 -2.74 1.49
N LEU A 653 -15.28 -2.30 2.72
CA LEU A 653 -14.79 -2.89 3.97
C LEU A 653 -15.45 -4.23 4.26
N GLN A 654 -16.74 -4.39 4.01
CA GLN A 654 -17.46 -5.66 4.09
C GLN A 654 -16.98 -6.65 3.03
N TRP A 655 -16.63 -6.19 1.82
CA TRP A 655 -15.90 -7.01 0.85
C TRP A 655 -14.47 -7.31 1.30
N LYS A 656 -13.79 -6.36 1.95
CA LYS A 656 -12.44 -6.55 2.49
C LYS A 656 -12.43 -7.53 3.66
N GLU A 657 -13.48 -7.54 4.48
CA GLU A 657 -13.76 -8.43 5.63
C GLU A 657 -14.32 -9.79 5.19
N ALA A 658 -15.10 -9.84 4.10
CA ALA A 658 -15.53 -11.10 3.49
C ALA A 658 -14.38 -11.81 2.75
N ILE A 659 -13.35 -11.07 2.33
CA ILE A 659 -12.17 -11.58 1.60
C ILE A 659 -10.91 -11.68 2.51
N SER A 660 -10.88 -11.06 3.70
CA SER A 660 -9.81 -11.21 4.70
C SER A 660 -10.14 -12.29 5.70
#